data_AF-A0AAW4LAN8-F1
#
_entry.id   AF-A0AAW4LAN8-F1
#
_cell.length_a   1.000
_cell.length_b   1.000
_cell.length_c   1.000
_cell.angle_alpha   90.00
_cell.angle_beta   90.00
_cell.angle_gamma   90.00
#
_symmetry.space_group_name_H-M   'P 1'
#
loop_
_entity.id
_entity.type
_entity.pdbx_description
1 polymer ?
#
loop_
_entity_poly.entity_id
_entity_poly.type
_entity_poly.pdbx_seq_one_letter_code
_entity_poly.pdbx_strand_id
1 'polypeptide(L)'
;MIESTIAKKGDDTMGKQINCSRSCRQRKPVVVTILALLIGLVIFDVSPSFAADLMHNSRDTGSTRWNGRWGISGGRYGEFTCATCHEPLADNLKSIRKTISVMNPISSHTFPGGSKSVTVIFQNNTGMGNDRAAHSSSNRICEVCHSQLTYHNADSNNNTGVPKLGHPNNYGQEGVCTSCHLHNVGFKASCGGCHGNPPLYANLGVPDGLILKPRPSKALKTGEAGAHKAHMDHGVSVCDNCHYISDGSTKMPNESRTIQLGFYGFGGKVTSGKYFPWSSAGRGYPVRSSTPNTTVAAVVPNYNNANRCTQVYCHGGGIKVGGTTVKQPLAGFGSYTSWSWTAPTGTATCGSCHPATAANPPTMGSHVKHAGRMLDGRYEISCDKCHPATDSSHVQGVIRWELYTSDQRIGGGATYRGARKTNTSQLAPNLPYGQCANFYCHSNGKGGLGNVATPIWGDTSGFADCKGCHGGTLASGSPLATGSHAGHINTTANSSLGTPIGCVACHAKTVSNDTTVSVVANHVNILKEYSGVRAGKSYAPATGVCSNVYCHSDGKGRQNVPFTAVNGWNSGTVYSDCIRCHGNDNRFGHFSSIAGEPNYKSGAQGSYSANSHRKHVANYGGAATCFKCHVETVTTAGTAILGNSVKHVDGTRNVLADGTYASFNWNQSPKTCTSNVCHFNKTVTWGGTLNCSGCHGSDAATLTTKKHSAHISTSANPSLGTALECAECHAKTVSGNATIIGYAAHSNKVYGDYSGVRAGRSYNATDGICANVYCHSDGKGRQNVAFTAGNGWNSAATYADCKQCHGNDEQFGHYS
;
A
#
# COMPACT_ATOMS: atom_id res chain seq x y z
N MET A 1 -1.58 -6.18 -73.22
CA MET A 1 -0.70 -5.27 -73.97
C MET A 1 -0.95 -3.87 -73.50
N ILE A 2 0.06 -3.21 -72.93
CA ILE A 2 0.37 -1.78 -72.86
C ILE A 2 1.64 -1.75 -72.00
N GLU A 3 2.79 -1.71 -72.67
CA GLU A 3 4.08 -1.44 -72.06
C GLU A 3 4.13 0.05 -71.68
N SER A 4 4.47 0.38 -70.43
CA SER A 4 4.91 1.73 -70.07
C SER A 4 6.40 1.70 -69.75
N THR A 5 7.20 2.02 -70.74
CA THR A 5 8.64 2.25 -70.63
C THR A 5 8.87 3.49 -69.76
N ILE A 6 9.41 3.30 -68.55
CA ILE A 6 9.88 4.40 -67.71
C ILE A 6 11.20 4.90 -68.31
N ALA A 7 11.14 6.06 -68.97
CA ALA A 7 12.31 6.78 -69.46
C ALA A 7 13.23 7.16 -68.29
N LYS A 8 14.51 6.81 -68.39
CA LYS A 8 15.57 7.26 -67.48
C LYS A 8 15.97 8.67 -67.86
N LYS A 9 15.91 9.61 -66.91
CA LYS A 9 16.39 10.99 -67.06
C LYS A 9 17.91 10.96 -67.26
N GLY A 10 18.35 11.18 -68.50
CA GLY A 10 19.77 11.11 -68.90
C GLY A 10 20.02 11.41 -70.38
N ASP A 11 19.02 11.26 -71.24
CA ASP A 11 19.08 11.67 -72.64
C ASP A 11 17.99 12.70 -72.90
N ASP A 12 18.37 13.98 -73.04
CA ASP A 12 17.60 14.93 -73.84
C ASP A 12 18.55 16.05 -74.33
N THR A 13 18.62 16.11 -75.65
CA THR A 13 19.30 17.09 -76.50
C THR A 13 18.96 18.54 -76.13
N MET A 14 19.97 19.39 -75.99
CA MET A 14 19.78 20.83 -75.80
C MET A 14 19.40 21.52 -77.11
N GLY A 15 18.14 21.91 -77.25
CA GLY A 15 17.63 22.81 -78.29
C GLY A 15 17.64 24.28 -77.83
N LYS A 16 18.19 25.15 -78.68
CA LYS A 16 18.33 26.61 -78.55
C LYS A 16 17.03 27.34 -78.15
N GLN A 17 17.13 28.37 -77.29
CA GLN A 17 16.34 29.60 -77.45
C GLN A 17 17.15 30.85 -77.10
N ILE A 18 17.04 31.83 -78.00
CA ILE A 18 17.72 33.13 -78.06
C ILE A 18 16.82 34.18 -77.39
N ASN A 19 17.46 35.13 -76.72
CA ASN A 19 16.93 36.31 -76.01
C ASN A 19 15.86 37.12 -76.77
N CYS A 20 14.93 37.74 -76.04
CA CYS A 20 14.71 39.20 -76.14
C CYS A 20 14.00 39.79 -74.91
N SER A 21 14.30 41.05 -74.64
CA SER A 21 14.13 41.81 -73.41
C SER A 21 12.93 42.77 -73.39
N ARG A 22 12.40 43.02 -72.17
CA ARG A 22 11.81 44.27 -71.60
C ARG A 22 10.80 45.10 -72.41
N SER A 23 9.63 45.38 -71.82
CA SER A 23 9.18 46.76 -71.47
C SER A 23 7.80 46.79 -70.77
N CYS A 24 7.71 47.56 -69.68
CA CYS A 24 6.49 48.00 -69.01
C CYS A 24 5.53 48.82 -69.90
N ARG A 25 4.21 48.76 -69.63
CA ARG A 25 3.39 49.94 -69.27
C ARG A 25 1.96 49.60 -68.84
N GLN A 26 1.50 50.40 -67.89
CA GLN A 26 0.19 50.45 -67.25
C GLN A 26 -0.97 50.80 -68.22
N ARG A 27 -2.22 50.40 -67.87
CA ARG A 27 -3.42 51.27 -67.80
C ARG A 27 -4.64 50.52 -67.20
N LYS A 28 -5.34 51.19 -66.28
CA LYS A 28 -6.68 50.88 -65.70
C LYS A 28 -7.80 51.39 -66.66
N PRO A 29 -9.10 51.44 -66.28
CA PRO A 29 -10.05 50.40 -65.84
C PRO A 29 -11.39 50.48 -66.62
N VAL A 30 -12.25 49.44 -66.64
CA VAL A 30 -13.70 49.61 -66.92
C VAL A 30 -14.53 48.61 -66.09
N VAL A 31 -15.57 49.16 -65.46
CA VAL A 31 -16.64 48.58 -64.65
C VAL A 31 -17.71 47.94 -65.54
N VAL A 32 -18.26 46.77 -65.19
CA VAL A 32 -19.72 46.47 -65.23
C VAL A 32 -20.03 45.25 -64.35
N THR A 33 -21.06 45.44 -63.55
CA THR A 33 -21.77 44.58 -62.59
C THR A 33 -22.43 43.33 -63.23
N ILE A 34 -22.50 42.20 -62.51
CA ILE A 34 -23.76 41.45 -62.22
C ILE A 34 -23.47 40.29 -61.25
N LEU A 35 -24.42 40.14 -60.33
CA LEU A 35 -24.55 39.27 -59.17
C LEU A 35 -24.95 37.84 -59.58
N ALA A 36 -24.30 36.78 -59.06
CA ALA A 36 -24.94 35.58 -58.47
C ALA A 36 -23.96 34.39 -58.30
N LEU A 37 -24.23 33.62 -57.23
CA LEU A 37 -23.83 32.23 -56.95
C LEU A 37 -22.43 31.94 -56.34
N LEU A 38 -22.48 31.83 -55.00
CA LEU A 38 -21.91 30.75 -54.18
C LEU A 38 -21.35 29.54 -54.97
N ILE A 39 -20.04 29.36 -54.91
CA ILE A 39 -19.32 28.12 -54.55
C ILE A 39 -17.86 28.54 -54.30
N GLY A 40 -17.36 28.32 -53.08
CA GLY A 40 -16.00 28.63 -52.68
C GLY A 40 -14.98 27.82 -53.48
N LEU A 41 -14.42 28.45 -54.52
CA LEU A 41 -13.21 28.01 -55.18
C LEU A 41 -12.04 28.18 -54.20
N VAL A 42 -11.55 27.06 -53.66
CA VAL A 42 -10.22 27.00 -53.06
C VAL A 42 -9.23 27.35 -54.18
N ILE A 43 -8.61 28.51 -54.08
CA ILE A 43 -7.48 28.91 -54.91
C ILE A 43 -6.38 27.88 -54.62
N PHE A 44 -6.20 26.92 -55.53
CA PHE A 44 -4.95 26.20 -55.64
C PHE A 44 -3.91 27.24 -56.04
N ASP A 45 -3.11 27.63 -55.06
CA ASP A 45 -1.84 28.28 -55.27
C ASP A 45 -1.00 27.29 -56.11
N VAL A 46 -1.04 27.45 -57.43
CA VAL A 46 -0.13 26.75 -58.33
C VAL A 46 1.21 27.43 -58.16
N SER A 47 1.87 27.15 -57.04
CA SER A 47 3.30 27.32 -56.93
C SER A 47 3.88 26.58 -58.14
N PRO A 48 4.65 27.23 -59.03
CA PRO A 48 5.46 26.45 -59.94
C PRO A 48 6.32 25.57 -59.06
N SER A 49 6.08 24.26 -59.13
CA SER A 49 7.00 23.25 -58.64
C SER A 49 8.29 23.46 -59.42
N PHE A 50 9.12 24.41 -58.97
CA PHE A 50 10.53 24.41 -59.33
C PHE A 50 10.99 23.04 -58.88
N ALA A 51 11.26 22.16 -59.84
CA ALA A 51 12.15 21.04 -59.58
C ALA A 51 13.35 21.68 -58.88
N ALA A 52 13.54 21.39 -57.59
CA ALA A 52 14.69 21.89 -56.89
C ALA A 52 15.89 21.35 -57.65
N ASP A 53 16.52 22.20 -58.46
CA ASP A 53 17.80 21.91 -59.09
C ASP A 53 18.75 21.70 -57.91
N LEU A 54 18.96 20.43 -57.60
CA LEU A 54 19.66 20.04 -56.40
C LEU A 54 21.15 20.29 -56.63
N MET A 55 21.66 21.37 -56.05
CA MET A 55 23.01 21.84 -56.26
C MET A 55 23.97 21.27 -55.21
N HIS A 56 25.23 21.05 -55.57
CA HIS A 56 26.25 20.64 -54.61
C HIS A 56 26.70 21.83 -53.75
N ASN A 57 25.86 22.26 -52.82
CA ASN A 57 26.11 23.39 -51.92
C ASN A 57 25.70 23.09 -50.48
N SER A 58 25.97 24.02 -49.55
CA SER A 58 25.64 23.84 -48.13
C SER A 58 24.15 23.66 -47.84
N ARG A 59 23.28 24.37 -48.58
CA ARG A 59 21.83 24.35 -48.39
C ARG A 59 21.26 22.97 -48.70
N ASP A 60 21.63 22.42 -49.85
CA ASP A 60 21.01 21.21 -50.40
C ASP A 60 21.67 19.94 -49.84
N THR A 61 22.94 20.01 -49.42
CA THR A 61 23.63 18.89 -48.75
C THR A 61 23.43 18.86 -47.23
N GLY A 62 23.01 19.98 -46.62
CA GLY A 62 22.92 20.15 -45.16
C GLY A 62 24.28 20.32 -44.47
N SER A 63 25.34 20.62 -45.23
CA SER A 63 26.71 20.73 -44.72
C SER A 63 26.89 22.00 -43.88
N THR A 64 27.43 21.85 -42.66
CA THR A 64 27.72 22.97 -41.73
C THR A 64 29.07 23.64 -41.98
N ARG A 65 29.85 23.16 -42.95
CA ARG A 65 31.16 23.75 -43.29
C ARG A 65 31.00 25.22 -43.68
N TRP A 66 31.95 26.06 -43.23
CA TRP A 66 31.87 27.51 -43.41
C TRP A 66 30.57 28.11 -42.84
N ASN A 67 30.14 27.61 -41.69
CA ASN A 67 28.86 27.93 -41.04
C ASN A 67 27.64 27.70 -41.96
N GLY A 68 27.73 26.70 -42.83
CA GLY A 68 26.68 26.37 -43.80
C GLY A 68 26.54 27.38 -44.93
N ARG A 69 27.61 28.08 -45.29
CA ARG A 69 27.57 29.16 -46.29
C ARG A 69 28.48 28.95 -47.50
N TRP A 70 28.63 27.72 -48.01
CA TRP A 70 29.42 27.48 -49.23
C TRP A 70 28.53 27.11 -50.42
N GLY A 71 28.89 27.56 -51.62
CA GLY A 71 28.12 27.26 -52.84
C GLY A 71 26.75 27.94 -52.90
N ILE A 72 26.49 28.94 -52.05
CA ILE A 72 25.25 29.72 -51.98
C ILE A 72 25.54 31.21 -52.24
N SER A 73 24.52 31.98 -52.61
CA SER A 73 24.64 33.42 -52.85
C SER A 73 25.22 34.16 -51.63
N GLY A 74 26.22 35.01 -51.87
CA GLY A 74 26.97 35.72 -50.82
C GLY A 74 27.82 34.83 -49.90
N GLY A 75 27.89 33.53 -50.18
CA GLY A 75 28.67 32.55 -49.44
C GLY A 75 30.10 32.37 -49.96
N ARG A 76 30.86 31.49 -49.29
CA ARG A 76 32.16 31.02 -49.75
C ARG A 76 32.02 30.34 -51.11
N TYR A 77 32.90 30.70 -52.04
CA TYR A 77 32.91 30.28 -53.46
C TYR A 77 31.75 30.80 -54.34
N GLY A 78 30.84 31.60 -53.80
CA GLY A 78 29.68 32.12 -54.55
C GLY A 78 28.58 31.07 -54.76
N GLU A 79 27.48 31.49 -55.40
CA GLU A 79 26.36 30.59 -55.68
C GLU A 79 26.71 29.60 -56.77
N PHE A 80 26.55 28.32 -56.46
CA PHE A 80 26.70 27.27 -57.46
C PHE A 80 25.39 27.11 -58.23
N THR A 81 25.50 27.06 -59.54
CA THR A 81 24.42 26.79 -60.48
C THR A 81 24.84 25.66 -61.41
N CYS A 82 23.93 25.16 -62.24
CA CYS A 82 24.26 24.19 -63.29
C CYS A 82 25.44 24.67 -64.15
N ALA A 83 25.50 25.98 -64.44
CA ALA A 83 26.58 26.61 -65.21
C ALA A 83 27.93 26.66 -64.47
N THR A 84 27.96 26.47 -63.15
CA THR A 84 29.23 26.36 -62.40
C THR A 84 30.01 25.12 -62.84
N CYS A 85 29.30 24.01 -63.09
CA CYS A 85 29.91 22.73 -63.44
C CYS A 85 29.76 22.39 -64.93
N HIS A 86 28.69 22.84 -65.58
CA HIS A 86 28.39 22.48 -66.95
C HIS A 86 28.64 23.61 -67.95
N GLU A 87 29.14 23.23 -69.11
CA GLU A 87 29.27 24.09 -70.28
C GLU A 87 28.60 23.38 -71.45
N PRO A 88 27.55 24.00 -72.03
CA PRO A 88 26.95 23.54 -73.27
C PRO A 88 28.01 23.22 -74.33
N LEU A 89 27.96 22.01 -74.90
CA LEU A 89 28.88 21.57 -75.96
C LEU A 89 30.36 21.52 -75.55
N ALA A 90 30.67 21.36 -74.25
CA ALA A 90 32.03 21.04 -73.85
C ALA A 90 32.49 19.74 -74.54
N ASP A 91 33.78 19.65 -74.82
CA ASP A 91 34.40 18.55 -75.58
C ASP A 91 34.53 17.22 -74.82
N ASN A 92 33.77 17.05 -73.74
CA ASN A 92 33.62 15.80 -73.02
C ASN A 92 32.16 15.34 -73.04
N LEU A 93 31.96 14.01 -73.03
CA LEU A 93 30.63 13.36 -73.10
C LEU A 93 29.66 13.73 -71.97
N LYS A 94 30.12 14.45 -70.93
CA LYS A 94 29.34 14.86 -69.77
C LYS A 94 29.03 16.36 -69.75
N SER A 95 29.42 17.11 -70.79
CA SER A 95 29.24 18.57 -70.87
C SER A 95 29.77 19.31 -69.64
N ILE A 96 30.85 18.82 -69.02
CA ILE A 96 31.46 19.42 -67.83
C ILE A 96 32.48 20.49 -68.24
N ARG A 97 32.55 21.59 -67.51
CA ARG A 97 33.54 22.65 -67.72
C ARG A 97 34.97 22.15 -67.52
N LYS A 98 35.85 22.54 -68.45
CA LYS A 98 37.30 22.36 -68.31
C LYS A 98 37.94 23.25 -67.27
N THR A 99 37.28 24.32 -66.85
CA THR A 99 37.78 25.22 -65.82
C THR A 99 36.65 25.55 -64.86
N ILE A 100 36.84 25.19 -63.59
CA ILE A 100 35.91 25.52 -62.51
C ILE A 100 36.45 26.75 -61.81
N SER A 101 35.61 27.77 -61.68
CA SER A 101 35.98 29.04 -61.03
C SER A 101 35.10 29.30 -59.83
N VAL A 102 35.61 30.03 -58.84
CA VAL A 102 34.78 30.58 -57.79
C VAL A 102 33.79 31.56 -58.41
N MET A 103 32.51 31.44 -58.06
CA MET A 103 31.40 32.21 -58.68
C MET A 103 31.15 33.55 -57.98
N ASN A 104 31.99 33.93 -57.02
CA ASN A 104 31.95 35.23 -56.35
C ASN A 104 33.16 36.08 -56.78
N PRO A 105 33.01 36.97 -57.78
CA PRO A 105 34.11 37.74 -58.37
C PRO A 105 34.73 38.76 -57.40
N ILE A 106 34.05 39.10 -56.30
CA ILE A 106 34.52 40.06 -55.30
C ILE A 106 35.25 39.36 -54.13
N SER A 107 35.19 38.02 -54.06
CA SER A 107 35.81 37.28 -52.95
C SER A 107 37.33 37.08 -53.13
N SER A 108 38.07 37.14 -52.02
CA SER A 108 39.49 36.72 -51.94
C SER A 108 39.66 35.19 -51.84
N HIS A 109 38.55 34.44 -51.86
CA HIS A 109 38.55 32.99 -51.65
C HIS A 109 39.15 32.25 -52.85
N THR A 110 39.99 31.27 -52.56
CA THR A 110 40.56 30.32 -53.52
C THR A 110 40.06 28.92 -53.23
N PHE A 111 39.99 28.07 -54.25
CA PHE A 111 39.81 26.63 -54.05
C PHE A 111 40.99 26.03 -53.27
N PRO A 112 40.84 24.81 -52.72
CA PRO A 112 41.90 24.09 -52.00
C PRO A 112 43.30 24.12 -52.62
N GLY A 113 43.40 24.08 -53.95
CA GLY A 113 44.68 24.19 -54.67
C GLY A 113 45.26 25.60 -54.77
N GLY A 114 44.76 26.57 -54.00
CA GLY A 114 45.29 27.94 -53.92
C GLY A 114 44.89 28.87 -55.07
N SER A 115 44.14 28.38 -56.08
CA SER A 115 43.72 29.17 -57.24
C SER A 115 42.22 29.52 -57.21
N LYS A 116 41.84 30.68 -57.76
CA LYS A 116 40.43 31.07 -57.94
C LYS A 116 39.73 30.33 -59.08
N SER A 117 40.50 29.86 -60.04
CA SER A 117 40.07 29.05 -61.18
C SER A 117 41.01 27.87 -61.32
N VAL A 118 40.46 26.67 -61.43
CA VAL A 118 41.23 25.42 -61.53
C VAL A 118 40.81 24.71 -62.81
N THR A 119 41.79 24.38 -63.65
CA THR A 119 41.56 23.54 -64.82
C THR A 119 41.32 22.11 -64.37
N VAL A 120 40.26 21.49 -64.88
CA VAL A 120 39.89 20.10 -64.67
C VAL A 120 40.34 19.26 -65.85
N ILE A 121 41.08 18.18 -65.59
CA ILE A 121 41.58 17.27 -66.63
C ILE A 121 40.86 15.92 -66.57
N PHE A 122 40.07 15.66 -67.61
CA PHE A 122 39.51 14.33 -67.88
C PHE A 122 40.52 13.51 -68.67
N GLN A 123 41.15 12.54 -68.02
CA GLN A 123 42.08 11.62 -68.71
C GLN A 123 41.36 10.45 -69.40
N ASN A 124 40.11 10.18 -68.98
CA ASN A 124 39.21 9.20 -69.59
C ASN A 124 37.76 9.55 -69.17
N ASN A 125 36.78 8.80 -69.68
CA ASN A 125 35.36 9.00 -69.40
C ASN A 125 34.95 8.75 -67.93
N THR A 126 35.87 8.31 -67.07
CA THR A 126 35.62 7.91 -65.69
C THR A 126 36.54 8.58 -64.67
N GLY A 127 37.46 9.48 -65.04
CA GLY A 127 38.50 9.96 -64.13
C GLY A 127 38.10 11.19 -63.30
N MET A 128 37.20 11.04 -62.31
CA MET A 128 36.72 12.17 -61.47
C MET A 128 37.49 12.39 -60.15
N GLY A 129 38.37 11.45 -59.79
CA GLY A 129 39.30 11.50 -58.66
C GLY A 129 40.35 10.38 -58.79
N ASN A 130 41.46 10.46 -58.06
CA ASN A 130 42.48 9.41 -58.01
C ASN A 130 43.25 9.44 -56.68
N ASP A 131 43.08 8.40 -55.86
CA ASP A 131 43.80 8.24 -54.60
C ASP A 131 44.57 6.90 -54.54
N ARG A 132 44.95 6.33 -55.70
CA ARG A 132 45.87 5.18 -55.77
C ARG A 132 47.27 5.51 -55.28
N ALA A 133 47.68 6.75 -55.46
CA ALA A 133 48.97 7.27 -55.05
C ALA A 133 48.78 8.65 -54.42
N ALA A 134 49.60 8.97 -53.43
CA ALA A 134 49.57 10.29 -52.82
C ALA A 134 49.96 11.37 -53.83
N HIS A 135 49.25 12.49 -53.78
CA HIS A 135 49.53 13.68 -54.58
C HIS A 135 49.37 14.93 -53.71
N SER A 136 50.21 15.94 -53.95
CA SER A 136 50.17 17.22 -53.24
C SER A 136 49.22 18.25 -53.88
N SER A 137 48.72 17.95 -55.07
CA SER A 137 47.71 18.75 -55.79
C SER A 137 46.95 17.86 -56.77
N SER A 138 45.73 18.25 -57.14
CA SER A 138 44.92 17.53 -58.12
C SER A 138 44.06 18.48 -58.95
N ASN A 139 43.83 18.06 -60.19
CA ASN A 139 43.01 18.70 -61.20
C ASN A 139 41.81 17.83 -61.61
N ARG A 140 41.36 16.91 -60.75
CA ARG A 140 40.16 16.10 -61.00
C ARG A 140 38.89 16.81 -60.52
N ILE A 141 37.79 16.62 -61.24
CA ILE A 141 36.56 17.43 -61.08
C ILE A 141 36.01 17.50 -59.64
N CYS A 142 36.16 16.44 -58.84
CA CYS A 142 35.75 16.48 -57.43
C CYS A 142 36.86 17.02 -56.52
N GLU A 143 38.10 16.63 -56.78
CA GLU A 143 39.27 16.96 -55.95
C GLU A 143 39.61 18.45 -55.99
N VAL A 144 39.27 19.18 -57.07
CA VAL A 144 39.49 20.64 -57.16
C VAL A 144 38.73 21.44 -56.09
N CYS A 145 37.64 20.88 -55.54
CA CYS A 145 36.79 21.57 -54.56
C CYS A 145 37.04 21.13 -53.11
N HIS A 146 37.69 19.99 -52.89
CA HIS A 146 37.79 19.35 -51.58
C HIS A 146 39.17 19.50 -50.93
N SER A 147 39.20 19.98 -49.68
CA SER A 147 40.42 20.16 -48.85
C SER A 147 40.40 19.40 -47.53
N GLN A 148 39.24 18.87 -47.11
CA GLN A 148 39.07 18.15 -45.85
C GLN A 148 38.02 17.03 -45.98
N LEU A 149 38.39 15.96 -46.68
CA LEU A 149 37.65 14.71 -46.82
C LEU A 149 38.43 13.52 -46.26
N THR A 150 37.74 12.39 -46.10
CA THR A 150 38.37 11.11 -45.76
C THR A 150 39.30 10.61 -46.87
N TYR A 151 38.93 10.83 -48.14
CA TYR A 151 39.66 10.48 -49.37
C TYR A 151 39.40 11.55 -50.46
N HIS A 152 40.15 11.53 -51.57
CA HIS A 152 39.94 12.43 -52.72
C HIS A 152 39.95 13.94 -52.37
N ASN A 153 40.91 14.38 -51.56
CA ASN A 153 41.23 15.80 -51.42
C ASN A 153 42.15 16.27 -52.54
N ALA A 154 42.20 17.58 -52.79
CA ALA A 154 43.18 18.19 -53.69
C ALA A 154 44.63 17.78 -53.34
N ASP A 155 44.95 17.72 -52.05
CA ASP A 155 46.19 17.19 -51.50
C ASP A 155 45.86 15.98 -50.63
N SER A 156 46.37 14.80 -51.01
CA SER A 156 46.11 13.54 -50.30
C SER A 156 46.64 13.56 -48.86
N ASN A 157 47.57 14.44 -48.50
CA ASN A 157 48.02 14.58 -47.11
C ASN A 157 46.90 15.03 -46.17
N ASN A 158 45.91 15.76 -46.70
CA ASN A 158 44.72 16.20 -45.99
C ASN A 158 43.65 15.10 -45.87
N ASN A 159 43.86 13.91 -46.43
CA ASN A 159 42.99 12.77 -46.22
C ASN A 159 43.00 12.37 -44.74
N THR A 160 41.82 12.32 -44.13
CA THR A 160 41.64 11.96 -42.72
C THR A 160 41.34 10.46 -42.51
N GLY A 161 41.29 9.66 -43.59
CA GLY A 161 41.07 8.22 -43.54
C GLY A 161 42.29 7.40 -43.15
N VAL A 162 42.07 6.18 -42.66
CA VAL A 162 43.12 5.17 -42.43
C VAL A 162 42.70 3.87 -43.14
N PRO A 163 43.44 3.40 -44.17
CA PRO A 163 44.58 4.07 -44.81
C PRO A 163 44.19 5.41 -45.46
N LYS A 164 45.15 6.32 -45.67
CA LYS A 164 44.91 7.63 -46.30
C LYS A 164 44.63 7.57 -47.81
N LEU A 165 44.82 6.41 -48.41
CA LEU A 165 44.70 6.12 -49.84
C LEU A 165 43.86 4.85 -50.01
N GLY A 166 43.28 4.65 -51.19
CA GLY A 166 42.54 3.42 -51.51
C GLY A 166 41.05 3.49 -51.19
N HIS A 167 40.38 4.56 -51.58
CA HIS A 167 38.93 4.67 -51.60
C HIS A 167 38.32 3.48 -52.36
N PRO A 168 37.24 2.84 -51.85
CA PRO A 168 36.63 1.68 -52.48
C PRO A 168 36.26 1.96 -53.94
N ASN A 169 36.70 1.09 -54.85
CA ASN A 169 36.40 1.17 -56.28
C ASN A 169 35.25 0.21 -56.66
N ASN A 170 34.52 0.54 -57.73
CA ASN A 170 33.45 -0.30 -58.24
C ASN A 170 33.98 -1.11 -59.44
N TYR A 171 34.29 -2.39 -59.25
CA TYR A 171 34.81 -3.29 -60.31
C TYR A 171 36.07 -2.78 -61.03
N GLY A 172 37.02 -2.18 -60.31
CA GLY A 172 38.27 -1.69 -60.89
C GLY A 172 38.15 -0.42 -61.72
N GLN A 173 36.97 0.23 -61.74
CA GLN A 173 36.78 1.55 -62.37
C GLN A 173 37.01 2.65 -61.34
N GLU A 174 38.22 3.18 -61.32
CA GLU A 174 38.54 4.35 -60.51
C GLU A 174 37.99 5.62 -61.13
N GLY A 175 37.43 6.46 -60.24
CA GLY A 175 36.99 7.80 -60.56
C GLY A 175 35.50 7.94 -60.96
N VAL A 176 34.66 6.90 -60.95
CA VAL A 176 33.21 7.09 -61.16
C VAL A 176 32.51 7.41 -59.84
N CYS A 177 32.84 8.56 -59.25
CA CYS A 177 32.25 9.00 -57.97
C CYS A 177 30.71 8.98 -58.01
N THR A 178 30.13 9.23 -59.19
CA THR A 178 28.69 9.29 -59.41
C THR A 178 27.95 7.97 -59.28
N SER A 179 28.62 6.82 -59.17
CA SER A 179 27.96 5.54 -58.88
C SER A 179 27.49 5.42 -57.43
N CYS A 180 28.16 6.13 -56.52
CA CYS A 180 27.86 6.13 -55.08
C CYS A 180 27.39 7.52 -54.60
N HIS A 181 27.83 8.58 -55.27
CA HIS A 181 27.42 9.97 -55.06
C HIS A 181 26.48 10.39 -56.19
N LEU A 182 25.19 10.06 -56.10
CA LEU A 182 24.29 10.30 -57.23
C LEU A 182 24.08 11.80 -57.48
N HIS A 183 24.04 12.19 -58.76
CA HIS A 183 23.82 13.58 -59.15
C HIS A 183 22.45 14.11 -58.70
N ASN A 184 21.42 13.26 -58.75
CA ASN A 184 20.05 13.60 -58.32
C ASN A 184 19.89 13.79 -56.80
N VAL A 185 20.95 13.58 -56.01
CA VAL A 185 21.01 13.90 -54.57
C VAL A 185 22.10 14.95 -54.26
N GLY A 186 22.51 15.74 -55.26
CA GLY A 186 23.52 16.79 -55.10
C GLY A 186 24.89 16.23 -54.73
N PHE A 187 25.20 15.01 -55.18
CA PHE A 187 26.43 14.26 -54.86
C PHE A 187 26.67 14.03 -53.35
N LYS A 188 25.62 14.12 -52.52
CA LYS A 188 25.70 13.84 -51.08
C LYS A 188 26.31 12.46 -50.86
N ALA A 189 27.34 12.38 -50.01
CA ALA A 189 27.91 11.11 -49.58
C ALA A 189 26.81 10.32 -48.85
N SER A 190 26.33 9.26 -49.49
CA SER A 190 25.31 8.40 -48.90
C SER A 190 25.77 6.96 -49.01
N CYS A 191 26.13 6.41 -47.85
CA CYS A 191 26.14 4.97 -47.61
C CYS A 191 24.77 4.31 -47.97
N GLY A 192 23.70 5.11 -48.14
CA GLY A 192 22.36 4.70 -48.57
C GLY A 192 22.21 4.31 -50.05
N GLY A 193 23.23 4.49 -50.89
CA GLY A 193 23.15 4.23 -52.33
C GLY A 193 22.95 2.74 -52.70
N CYS A 194 23.28 1.83 -51.78
CA CYS A 194 23.06 0.39 -51.97
C CYS A 194 21.77 -0.11 -51.29
N HIS A 195 21.44 0.43 -50.09
CA HIS A 195 20.23 0.18 -49.31
C HIS A 195 20.04 1.23 -48.21
N GLY A 196 18.84 1.37 -47.65
CA GLY A 196 18.55 2.30 -46.56
C GLY A 196 19.23 1.98 -45.24
N ASN A 197 19.39 3.01 -44.40
CA ASN A 197 20.10 2.95 -43.12
C ASN A 197 19.27 3.59 -41.98
N PRO A 198 18.27 2.89 -41.42
CA PRO A 198 17.88 1.51 -41.70
C PRO A 198 16.96 1.36 -42.93
N PRO A 199 16.82 0.16 -43.52
CA PRO A 199 15.87 -0.08 -44.62
C PRO A 199 14.45 -0.17 -44.04
N LEU A 200 13.71 0.93 -44.11
CA LEU A 200 12.34 1.06 -43.58
C LEU A 200 11.30 0.39 -44.48
N TYR A 201 11.58 0.30 -45.78
CA TYR A 201 10.64 -0.18 -46.79
C TYR A 201 11.20 -1.37 -47.57
N ALA A 202 10.29 -2.23 -48.05
CA ALA A 202 10.67 -3.46 -48.74
C ALA A 202 11.15 -3.24 -50.19
N ASN A 203 10.95 -2.02 -50.72
CA ASN A 203 11.39 -1.61 -52.05
C ASN A 203 12.91 -1.80 -52.18
N LEU A 204 13.37 -2.39 -53.28
CA LEU A 204 14.79 -2.68 -53.49
C LEU A 204 15.51 -1.47 -54.10
N GLY A 205 16.66 -1.09 -53.55
CA GLY A 205 17.58 -0.11 -54.16
C GLY A 205 17.12 1.35 -54.11
N VAL A 206 16.16 1.66 -53.23
CA VAL A 206 15.73 3.04 -52.95
C VAL A 206 16.38 3.54 -51.64
N PRO A 207 16.43 4.86 -51.39
CA PRO A 207 17.17 5.44 -50.25
C PRO A 207 16.82 4.87 -48.86
N ASP A 208 15.57 4.44 -48.64
CA ASP A 208 15.10 3.81 -47.39
C ASP A 208 14.71 2.33 -47.59
N GLY A 209 15.19 1.72 -48.66
CA GLY A 209 14.80 0.39 -49.13
C GLY A 209 15.80 -0.71 -48.84
N LEU A 210 15.42 -1.97 -49.07
CA LEU A 210 16.35 -3.11 -48.99
C LEU A 210 17.40 -3.07 -50.12
N ILE A 211 18.51 -3.78 -49.93
CA ILE A 211 19.59 -3.83 -50.93
C ILE A 211 19.13 -4.38 -52.28
N LEU A 212 19.56 -3.72 -53.36
CA LEU A 212 19.41 -4.21 -54.74
C LEU A 212 20.76 -4.52 -55.40
N LYS A 213 21.77 -3.67 -55.19
CA LYS A 213 23.09 -3.80 -55.82
C LYS A 213 24.16 -4.10 -54.76
N PRO A 214 25.07 -5.09 -55.00
CA PRO A 214 25.24 -5.85 -56.25
C PRO A 214 24.17 -6.93 -56.52
N ARG A 215 23.40 -7.36 -55.50
CA ARG A 215 22.20 -8.20 -55.63
C ARG A 215 21.30 -8.11 -54.39
N PRO A 216 20.00 -8.49 -54.46
CA PRO A 216 19.09 -8.48 -53.32
C PRO A 216 19.48 -9.44 -52.19
N SER A 217 19.20 -9.07 -50.94
CA SER A 217 19.53 -9.92 -49.77
C SER A 217 18.68 -11.17 -49.68
N LYS A 218 17.38 -11.06 -50.01
CA LYS A 218 16.37 -12.13 -49.85
C LYS A 218 16.38 -12.78 -48.45
N ALA A 219 16.75 -12.00 -47.43
CA ALA A 219 16.69 -12.43 -46.04
C ALA A 219 15.25 -12.36 -45.49
N LEU A 220 14.50 -11.37 -46.00
CA LEU A 220 13.08 -11.06 -45.83
C LEU A 220 12.15 -12.02 -46.59
N LYS A 221 10.89 -12.20 -46.17
CA LYS A 221 9.82 -12.60 -47.10
C LYS A 221 9.62 -11.44 -48.10
N THR A 222 9.22 -11.77 -49.32
CA THR A 222 8.96 -10.76 -50.36
C THR A 222 7.93 -9.73 -49.86
N GLY A 223 8.25 -8.45 -50.02
CA GLY A 223 7.39 -7.34 -49.58
C GLY A 223 7.60 -6.90 -48.13
N GLU A 224 8.54 -7.49 -47.38
CA GLU A 224 8.80 -7.15 -45.98
C GLU A 224 10.19 -6.52 -45.78
N ALA A 225 10.25 -5.42 -45.02
CA ALA A 225 11.49 -4.83 -44.52
C ALA A 225 11.85 -5.30 -43.09
N GLY A 226 10.99 -6.13 -42.48
CA GLY A 226 11.10 -6.57 -41.09
C GLY A 226 10.76 -5.45 -40.11
N ALA A 227 11.20 -5.60 -38.86
CA ALA A 227 10.85 -4.72 -37.76
C ALA A 227 11.66 -3.41 -37.69
N HIS A 228 12.38 -3.02 -38.74
CA HIS A 228 13.19 -1.79 -38.74
C HIS A 228 12.34 -0.56 -38.41
N LYS A 229 11.21 -0.39 -39.09
CA LYS A 229 10.28 0.72 -38.81
C LYS A 229 9.72 0.67 -37.39
N ALA A 230 9.32 -0.51 -36.91
CA ALA A 230 8.81 -0.69 -35.55
C ALA A 230 9.85 -0.27 -34.49
N HIS A 231 11.11 -0.71 -34.65
CA HIS A 231 12.19 -0.36 -33.74
C HIS A 231 12.50 1.15 -33.77
N MET A 232 12.49 1.77 -34.96
CA MET A 232 12.65 3.22 -35.12
C MET A 232 11.54 4.01 -34.40
N ASP A 233 10.28 3.63 -34.61
CA ASP A 233 9.11 4.30 -34.01
C ASP A 233 9.11 4.20 -32.47
N HIS A 234 9.77 3.18 -31.90
CA HIS A 234 9.89 2.95 -30.46
C HIS A 234 11.27 3.32 -29.87
N GLY A 235 12.03 4.19 -30.56
CA GLY A 235 13.27 4.78 -30.02
C GLY A 235 14.50 3.87 -30.06
N VAL A 236 14.42 2.72 -30.74
CA VAL A 236 15.56 1.87 -31.10
C VAL A 236 16.04 2.30 -32.50
N SER A 237 16.44 3.56 -32.63
CA SER A 237 16.73 4.19 -33.93
C SER A 237 18.17 4.06 -34.41
N VAL A 238 19.05 3.51 -33.57
CA VAL A 238 20.47 3.34 -33.89
C VAL A 238 20.67 1.93 -34.45
N CYS A 239 21.12 1.81 -35.70
CA CYS A 239 21.41 0.52 -36.33
C CYS A 239 22.41 -0.32 -35.52
N ASP A 240 23.32 0.34 -34.78
CA ASP A 240 24.26 -0.33 -33.87
C ASP A 240 23.58 -1.12 -32.76
N ASN A 241 22.31 -0.90 -32.45
CA ASN A 241 21.62 -1.73 -31.47
C ASN A 241 21.54 -3.22 -31.88
N CYS A 242 21.49 -3.48 -33.19
CA CYS A 242 21.41 -4.83 -33.76
C CYS A 242 22.55 -5.18 -34.71
N HIS A 243 23.29 -4.17 -35.19
CA HIS A 243 24.40 -4.31 -36.13
C HIS A 243 25.72 -3.78 -35.54
N TYR A 244 25.91 -3.91 -34.22
CA TYR A 244 27.14 -3.52 -33.56
C TYR A 244 28.32 -4.36 -34.02
N ILE A 245 29.49 -3.73 -34.06
CA ILE A 245 30.71 -4.40 -34.47
C ILE A 245 31.80 -4.17 -33.44
N SER A 246 32.34 -5.27 -32.93
CA SER A 246 33.46 -5.28 -31.99
C SER A 246 34.60 -6.19 -32.42
N ASP A 247 34.46 -6.87 -33.56
CA ASP A 247 35.43 -7.84 -34.09
C ASP A 247 36.42 -7.23 -35.10
N GLY A 248 36.35 -5.91 -35.33
CA GLY A 248 37.18 -5.19 -36.29
C GLY A 248 36.71 -5.28 -37.74
N SER A 249 35.56 -5.91 -38.02
CA SER A 249 34.98 -5.93 -39.36
C SER A 249 34.40 -4.57 -39.77
N THR A 250 34.25 -4.32 -41.07
CA THR A 250 33.69 -3.05 -41.59
C THR A 250 32.20 -2.94 -41.25
N LYS A 251 31.68 -1.75 -40.91
CA LYS A 251 30.27 -1.53 -40.53
C LYS A 251 29.30 -1.46 -41.70
N MET A 252 28.13 -2.11 -41.60
CA MET A 252 27.13 -2.06 -42.68
C MET A 252 26.57 -0.64 -42.82
N PRO A 253 26.31 -0.16 -44.05
CA PRO A 253 26.51 -0.85 -45.33
C PRO A 253 27.99 -0.94 -45.73
N ASN A 254 28.45 -2.13 -46.11
CA ASN A 254 29.82 -2.40 -46.56
C ASN A 254 29.86 -3.56 -47.55
N GLU A 255 31.03 -3.78 -48.15
CA GLU A 255 31.27 -4.85 -49.12
C GLU A 255 31.70 -6.19 -48.52
N SER A 256 31.53 -6.42 -47.21
CA SER A 256 31.84 -7.72 -46.55
C SER A 256 31.02 -8.89 -47.11
N ARG A 257 30.01 -8.61 -47.94
CA ARG A 257 29.05 -9.58 -48.50
C ARG A 257 28.37 -10.41 -47.40
N THR A 258 28.20 -9.84 -46.21
CA THR A 258 27.51 -10.47 -45.08
C THR A 258 26.49 -9.52 -44.47
N ILE A 259 25.46 -10.06 -43.83
CA ILE A 259 24.59 -9.31 -42.92
C ILE A 259 25.19 -9.48 -41.52
N GLN A 260 25.92 -8.50 -41.03
CA GLN A 260 26.51 -8.51 -39.69
C GLN A 260 25.43 -8.30 -38.64
N LEU A 261 25.43 -9.12 -37.59
CA LEU A 261 24.51 -8.98 -36.47
C LEU A 261 25.30 -8.92 -35.17
N GLY A 262 25.06 -7.86 -34.41
CA GLY A 262 25.68 -7.60 -33.12
C GLY A 262 24.71 -6.88 -32.21
N PHE A 263 24.20 -7.57 -31.20
CA PHE A 263 23.31 -6.96 -30.21
C PHE A 263 24.11 -6.04 -29.29
N TYR A 264 23.79 -4.74 -29.32
CA TYR A 264 24.38 -3.71 -28.47
C TYR A 264 23.33 -2.63 -28.16
N GLY A 265 22.28 -3.04 -27.46
CA GLY A 265 21.20 -2.14 -27.08
C GLY A 265 21.59 -1.17 -25.96
N PHE A 266 20.98 0.02 -26.00
CA PHE A 266 20.87 0.95 -24.87
C PHE A 266 22.20 1.43 -24.31
N GLY A 267 23.12 1.82 -25.21
CA GLY A 267 24.45 2.31 -24.84
C GLY A 267 25.36 1.21 -24.27
N GLY A 268 25.17 -0.05 -24.70
CA GLY A 268 25.98 -1.19 -24.28
C GLY A 268 25.50 -1.91 -23.03
N LYS A 269 24.29 -1.60 -22.56
CA LYS A 269 23.70 -2.31 -21.41
C LYS A 269 23.19 -3.69 -21.82
N VAL A 270 22.77 -3.89 -23.07
CA VAL A 270 22.37 -5.19 -23.62
C VAL A 270 23.35 -5.59 -24.71
N THR A 271 24.24 -6.54 -24.42
CA THR A 271 25.34 -6.92 -25.32
C THR A 271 25.20 -8.30 -25.93
N SER A 272 24.06 -8.97 -25.74
CA SER A 272 23.87 -10.36 -26.13
C SER A 272 22.51 -10.63 -26.72
N GLY A 273 22.45 -11.67 -27.55
CA GLY A 273 21.21 -12.17 -28.11
C GLY A 273 21.45 -13.30 -29.09
N LYS A 274 20.39 -14.01 -29.44
CA LYS A 274 20.40 -15.08 -30.42
C LYS A 274 19.43 -14.77 -31.55
N TYR A 275 19.91 -14.86 -32.78
CA TYR A 275 19.10 -14.66 -33.98
C TYR A 275 19.02 -15.93 -34.81
N PHE A 276 17.82 -16.25 -35.27
CA PHE A 276 17.55 -17.39 -36.14
C PHE A 276 17.39 -16.88 -37.57
N PRO A 277 18.42 -16.96 -38.43
CA PRO A 277 18.30 -16.49 -39.81
C PRO A 277 17.41 -17.42 -40.65
N TRP A 278 16.62 -16.84 -41.55
CA TRP A 278 16.03 -17.60 -42.66
C TRP A 278 17.13 -18.17 -43.60
N SER A 279 16.82 -19.04 -44.55
CA SER A 279 17.65 -19.24 -45.76
C SER A 279 16.82 -19.85 -46.89
N SER A 280 17.17 -19.52 -48.13
CA SER A 280 16.55 -20.07 -49.34
C SER A 280 17.61 -20.29 -50.42
N ALA A 281 17.31 -21.11 -51.43
CA ALA A 281 18.21 -21.45 -52.54
C ALA A 281 18.67 -20.25 -53.40
N GLY A 282 18.26 -19.03 -53.10
CA GLY A 282 18.68 -17.80 -53.78
C GLY A 282 19.08 -16.67 -52.83
N ARG A 283 19.39 -16.97 -51.56
CA ARG A 283 19.79 -15.97 -50.56
C ARG A 283 20.99 -15.15 -51.04
N GLY A 284 20.89 -13.84 -50.85
CA GLY A 284 21.94 -12.88 -51.19
C GLY A 284 23.17 -13.03 -50.31
N TYR A 285 23.01 -12.80 -49.02
CA TYR A 285 24.15 -12.66 -48.11
C TYR A 285 24.00 -13.59 -46.90
N PRO A 286 25.07 -14.28 -46.47
CA PRO A 286 25.08 -14.98 -45.18
C PRO A 286 24.96 -13.98 -44.03
N VAL A 287 24.32 -14.41 -42.93
CA VAL A 287 24.27 -13.65 -41.68
C VAL A 287 25.46 -14.09 -40.83
N ARG A 288 26.20 -13.15 -40.27
CA ARG A 288 27.35 -13.43 -39.40
C ARG A 288 27.24 -12.64 -38.10
N SER A 289 27.73 -13.24 -37.02
CA SER A 289 27.91 -12.48 -35.78
C SER A 289 29.08 -11.51 -35.94
N SER A 290 28.91 -10.29 -35.44
CA SER A 290 29.95 -9.24 -35.36
C SER A 290 30.34 -8.88 -33.92
N THR A 291 29.82 -9.64 -32.93
CA THR A 291 30.19 -9.49 -31.51
C THR A 291 30.34 -10.86 -30.85
N PRO A 292 31.25 -11.02 -29.87
CA PRO A 292 31.45 -12.30 -29.18
C PRO A 292 30.21 -12.87 -28.49
N ASN A 293 29.28 -12.00 -28.10
CA ASN A 293 28.08 -12.33 -27.31
C ASN A 293 26.80 -12.44 -28.16
N THR A 294 26.91 -12.28 -29.48
CA THR A 294 25.81 -12.50 -30.42
C THR A 294 25.91 -13.89 -31.02
N THR A 295 24.83 -14.67 -30.91
CA THR A 295 24.74 -16.00 -31.48
C THR A 295 23.86 -15.98 -32.73
N VAL A 296 24.45 -16.27 -33.89
CA VAL A 296 23.67 -16.58 -35.10
C VAL A 296 23.41 -18.08 -35.10
N ALA A 297 22.13 -18.47 -34.98
CA ALA A 297 21.73 -19.86 -35.00
C ALA A 297 21.86 -20.48 -36.40
N ALA A 298 21.72 -21.80 -36.47
CA ALA A 298 21.58 -22.49 -37.75
C ALA A 298 20.42 -21.90 -38.55
N VAL A 299 20.59 -21.86 -39.88
CA VAL A 299 19.57 -21.36 -40.80
C VAL A 299 18.29 -22.19 -40.71
N VAL A 300 17.15 -21.51 -40.77
CA VAL A 300 15.83 -22.12 -40.66
C VAL A 300 15.08 -21.97 -41.99
N PRO A 301 14.62 -23.06 -42.63
CA PRO A 301 13.94 -23.03 -43.94
C PRO A 301 12.41 -22.86 -43.82
N ASN A 302 11.88 -22.46 -42.65
CA ASN A 302 10.48 -22.09 -42.44
C ASN A 302 10.37 -20.67 -41.82
N TYR A 303 9.65 -19.74 -42.46
CA TYR A 303 9.45 -18.36 -41.97
C TYR A 303 8.80 -18.29 -40.58
N ASN A 304 7.95 -19.26 -40.20
CA ASN A 304 7.34 -19.28 -38.86
C ASN A 304 8.37 -19.43 -37.73
N ASN A 305 9.51 -20.07 -38.03
CA ASN A 305 10.58 -20.33 -37.07
C ASN A 305 11.87 -19.54 -37.38
N ALA A 306 11.94 -18.92 -38.55
CA ALA A 306 13.06 -18.09 -38.98
C ALA A 306 12.84 -16.60 -38.69
N ASN A 307 13.90 -15.82 -38.87
CA ASN A 307 13.97 -14.40 -38.56
C ASN A 307 13.47 -14.10 -37.13
N ARG A 308 13.86 -14.92 -36.14
CA ARG A 308 13.44 -14.73 -34.74
C ARG A 308 14.60 -14.31 -33.85
N CYS A 309 14.31 -13.50 -32.84
CA CYS A 309 15.24 -13.11 -31.79
C CYS A 309 14.84 -13.78 -30.48
N THR A 310 15.79 -14.49 -29.85
CA THR A 310 15.69 -15.03 -28.49
C THR A 310 16.91 -14.60 -27.69
N GLN A 311 16.89 -14.82 -26.37
CA GLN A 311 18.04 -14.51 -25.49
C GLN A 311 18.50 -13.05 -25.51
N VAL A 312 17.63 -12.16 -25.99
CA VAL A 312 17.76 -10.71 -25.82
C VAL A 312 17.06 -10.36 -24.51
N TYR A 313 17.58 -9.39 -23.78
CA TYR A 313 17.11 -9.02 -22.45
C TYR A 313 15.59 -8.75 -22.37
N CYS A 314 15.02 -7.96 -23.29
CA CYS A 314 13.56 -7.72 -23.37
C CYS A 314 12.77 -8.91 -23.94
N HIS A 315 13.45 -9.89 -24.53
CA HIS A 315 12.88 -11.10 -25.14
C HIS A 315 13.09 -12.32 -24.22
N GLY A 316 13.20 -12.08 -22.91
CA GLY A 316 13.11 -13.10 -21.87
C GLY A 316 14.34 -13.97 -21.64
N GLY A 317 15.54 -13.62 -22.15
CA GLY A 317 16.75 -14.41 -21.85
C GLY A 317 17.89 -13.68 -21.15
N GLY A 318 17.63 -12.49 -20.61
CA GLY A 318 18.61 -11.76 -19.79
C GLY A 318 19.78 -11.22 -20.62
N ILE A 319 20.91 -10.98 -19.96
CA ILE A 319 22.16 -10.56 -20.62
C ILE A 319 23.23 -11.58 -20.29
N LYS A 320 23.95 -12.02 -21.32
CA LYS A 320 25.04 -12.98 -21.23
C LYS A 320 26.34 -12.38 -21.74
N VAL A 321 27.44 -12.77 -21.12
CA VAL A 321 28.79 -12.55 -21.64
C VAL A 321 29.48 -13.90 -21.69
N GLY A 322 29.77 -14.38 -22.89
CA GLY A 322 30.09 -15.79 -23.13
C GLY A 322 28.96 -16.72 -22.67
N GLY A 323 29.29 -17.73 -21.86
CA GLY A 323 28.32 -18.66 -21.27
C GLY A 323 27.60 -18.15 -20.02
N THR A 324 28.05 -17.04 -19.44
CA THR A 324 27.60 -16.57 -18.11
C THR A 324 26.49 -15.55 -18.21
N THR A 325 25.39 -15.74 -17.48
CA THR A 325 24.32 -14.75 -17.34
C THR A 325 24.75 -13.66 -16.36
N VAL A 326 25.08 -12.48 -16.87
CA VAL A 326 25.46 -11.30 -16.07
C VAL A 326 24.25 -10.49 -15.60
N LYS A 327 23.08 -10.68 -16.25
CA LYS A 327 21.82 -10.12 -15.79
C LYS A 327 20.66 -11.08 -16.06
N GLN A 328 19.88 -11.37 -15.02
CA GLN A 328 18.74 -12.26 -15.15
C GLN A 328 17.65 -11.65 -16.04
N PRO A 329 16.88 -12.48 -16.77
CA PRO A 329 15.68 -12.02 -17.46
C PRO A 329 14.65 -11.47 -16.46
N LEU A 330 13.77 -10.60 -16.94
CA LEU A 330 12.63 -10.14 -16.15
C LEU A 330 11.69 -11.31 -15.88
N ALA A 331 11.33 -11.52 -14.61
CA ALA A 331 10.46 -12.62 -14.20
C ALA A 331 8.98 -12.34 -14.52
N GLY A 332 8.21 -13.40 -14.77
CA GLY A 332 6.74 -13.35 -14.91
C GLY A 332 6.17 -13.63 -16.30
N PHE A 333 7.02 -13.89 -17.31
CA PHE A 333 6.58 -14.48 -18.59
C PHE A 333 7.17 -15.86 -18.82
N GLY A 334 6.30 -16.85 -19.07
CA GLY A 334 6.67 -18.23 -19.33
C GLY A 334 6.71 -18.63 -20.82
N SER A 335 6.23 -17.81 -21.77
CA SER A 335 5.89 -18.36 -23.11
C SER A 335 6.32 -17.56 -24.34
N TYR A 336 6.75 -16.30 -24.22
CA TYR A 336 7.16 -15.49 -25.39
C TYR A 336 8.61 -15.00 -25.30
N THR A 337 9.54 -15.95 -25.29
CA THR A 337 11.00 -15.68 -25.33
C THR A 337 11.57 -15.67 -26.77
N SER A 338 10.70 -15.83 -27.76
CA SER A 338 11.03 -15.93 -29.17
C SER A 338 10.14 -15.01 -29.99
N TRP A 339 10.67 -13.86 -30.40
CA TRP A 339 9.93 -12.86 -31.17
C TRP A 339 10.32 -12.87 -32.62
N SER A 340 9.34 -12.74 -33.51
CA SER A 340 9.62 -12.62 -34.95
C SER A 340 10.06 -11.21 -35.29
N TRP A 341 11.14 -11.10 -36.04
CA TRP A 341 11.63 -9.87 -36.68
C TRP A 341 10.71 -9.40 -37.81
N THR A 342 9.77 -10.22 -38.28
CA THR A 342 8.81 -9.87 -39.32
C THR A 342 7.39 -9.69 -38.79
N ALA A 343 7.19 -9.69 -37.46
CA ALA A 343 5.88 -9.44 -36.87
C ALA A 343 5.37 -8.02 -37.21
N PRO A 344 4.06 -7.82 -37.43
CA PRO A 344 3.49 -6.50 -37.67
C PRO A 344 3.80 -5.50 -36.54
N THR A 345 3.89 -4.22 -36.90
CA THR A 345 3.90 -3.08 -35.96
C THR A 345 2.69 -3.16 -35.03
N GLY A 346 2.90 -3.05 -33.70
CA GLY A 346 1.82 -3.08 -32.69
C GLY A 346 1.70 -4.38 -31.87
N THR A 347 2.61 -5.35 -32.05
CA THR A 347 2.64 -6.59 -31.25
C THR A 347 3.28 -6.46 -29.86
N ALA A 348 4.00 -5.36 -29.61
CA ALA A 348 4.57 -5.05 -28.29
C ALA A 348 3.69 -4.02 -27.56
N THR A 349 2.77 -4.51 -26.74
CA THR A 349 1.94 -3.70 -25.82
C THR A 349 2.53 -3.73 -24.41
N CYS A 350 2.06 -2.86 -23.51
CA CYS A 350 2.38 -3.02 -22.08
C CYS A 350 2.02 -4.44 -21.63
N GLY A 351 2.99 -5.15 -21.05
CA GLY A 351 2.86 -6.57 -20.78
C GLY A 351 3.69 -7.46 -21.69
N SER A 352 4.19 -7.01 -22.85
CA SER A 352 4.94 -7.92 -23.75
C SER A 352 6.33 -8.34 -23.23
N CYS A 353 6.94 -7.56 -22.33
CA CYS A 353 8.29 -7.83 -21.78
C CYS A 353 8.27 -8.38 -20.35
N HIS A 354 7.37 -7.89 -19.51
CA HIS A 354 7.15 -8.30 -18.13
C HIS A 354 5.68 -8.09 -17.78
N PRO A 355 5.12 -8.79 -16.77
CA PRO A 355 3.69 -8.69 -16.51
C PRO A 355 3.27 -7.28 -16.13
N ALA A 356 2.06 -6.88 -16.49
CA ALA A 356 1.63 -5.48 -16.41
C ALA A 356 0.17 -5.33 -15.98
N THR A 357 -0.46 -6.39 -15.45
CA THR A 357 -1.86 -6.36 -15.00
C THR A 357 -1.94 -6.72 -13.53
N ALA A 358 -3.06 -6.40 -12.88
CA ALA A 358 -3.26 -6.83 -11.50
C ALA A 358 -3.34 -8.37 -11.35
N ALA A 359 -3.85 -9.05 -12.39
CA ALA A 359 -3.95 -10.51 -12.43
C ALA A 359 -2.58 -11.19 -12.53
N ASN A 360 -1.66 -10.53 -13.21
CA ASN A 360 -0.28 -10.98 -13.38
C ASN A 360 0.61 -9.74 -13.25
N PRO A 361 0.95 -9.32 -12.02
CA PRO A 361 1.86 -8.22 -11.78
C PRO A 361 3.31 -8.71 -11.89
N PRO A 362 4.29 -7.82 -12.06
CA PRO A 362 5.70 -8.21 -11.94
C PRO A 362 5.94 -8.98 -10.63
N THR A 363 6.74 -10.04 -10.67
CA THR A 363 6.98 -10.86 -9.47
C THR A 363 8.17 -10.38 -8.63
N MET A 364 8.97 -9.47 -9.16
CA MET A 364 10.19 -8.99 -8.52
C MET A 364 9.90 -7.91 -7.47
N GLY A 365 10.64 -7.94 -6.36
CA GLY A 365 10.47 -6.98 -5.27
C GLY A 365 9.09 -7.14 -4.62
N SER A 366 8.42 -6.03 -4.31
CA SER A 366 7.11 -6.05 -3.64
C SER A 366 5.92 -5.85 -4.59
N HIS A 367 6.10 -5.95 -5.91
CA HIS A 367 5.05 -5.70 -6.89
C HIS A 367 3.81 -6.57 -6.70
N VAL A 368 3.96 -7.88 -6.41
CA VAL A 368 2.80 -8.77 -6.16
C VAL A 368 1.95 -8.27 -4.99
N LYS A 369 2.58 -7.77 -3.92
CA LYS A 369 1.87 -7.22 -2.75
C LYS A 369 1.09 -5.96 -3.12
N HIS A 370 1.71 -5.06 -3.88
CA HIS A 370 1.15 -3.73 -4.18
C HIS A 370 0.19 -3.75 -5.36
N ALA A 371 0.56 -4.34 -6.49
CA ALA A 371 -0.16 -4.28 -7.75
C ALA A 371 -1.06 -5.49 -8.01
N GLY A 372 -0.95 -6.58 -7.23
CA GLY A 372 -1.82 -7.76 -7.39
C GLY A 372 -3.29 -7.46 -7.10
N ARG A 373 -4.20 -8.33 -7.55
CA ARG A 373 -5.66 -8.17 -7.38
C ARG A 373 -6.10 -8.11 -5.92
N MET A 374 -7.06 -7.23 -5.62
CA MET A 374 -7.68 -7.17 -4.29
C MET A 374 -8.39 -8.46 -3.90
N LEU A 375 -9.00 -9.16 -4.86
CA LEU A 375 -9.66 -10.46 -4.62
C LEU A 375 -8.68 -11.57 -4.18
N ASP A 376 -7.38 -11.41 -4.44
CA ASP A 376 -6.33 -12.34 -4.01
C ASP A 376 -5.67 -11.89 -2.68
N GLY A 377 -6.30 -10.94 -1.96
CA GLY A 377 -5.77 -10.37 -0.72
C GLY A 377 -4.59 -9.41 -0.92
N ARG A 378 -4.50 -8.75 -2.08
CA ARG A 378 -3.46 -7.77 -2.43
C ARG A 378 -4.04 -6.35 -2.52
N TYR A 379 -3.23 -5.35 -2.82
CA TYR A 379 -3.65 -3.94 -2.75
C TYR A 379 -4.10 -3.29 -4.06
N GLU A 380 -3.88 -3.94 -5.21
CA GLU A 380 -4.27 -3.47 -6.55
C GLU A 380 -3.96 -1.98 -6.81
N ILE A 381 -2.78 -1.56 -6.38
CA ILE A 381 -2.25 -0.22 -6.62
C ILE A 381 -1.81 -0.15 -8.07
N SER A 382 -2.42 0.76 -8.83
CA SER A 382 -2.05 1.04 -10.21
C SER A 382 -0.58 1.49 -10.33
N CYS A 383 0.09 1.08 -11.40
CA CYS A 383 1.52 1.32 -11.58
C CYS A 383 1.87 2.82 -11.64
N ASP A 384 0.95 3.66 -12.11
CA ASP A 384 1.09 5.12 -12.19
C ASP A 384 1.24 5.80 -10.81
N LYS A 385 0.98 5.08 -9.72
CA LYS A 385 1.18 5.58 -8.36
C LYS A 385 2.65 5.59 -7.94
N CYS A 386 3.48 4.78 -8.58
CA CYS A 386 4.91 4.67 -8.28
C CYS A 386 5.80 5.01 -9.48
N HIS A 387 5.30 4.78 -10.70
CA HIS A 387 5.99 5.03 -11.95
C HIS A 387 5.24 6.10 -12.77
N PRO A 388 5.91 6.82 -13.67
CA PRO A 388 5.20 7.72 -14.57
C PRO A 388 4.25 6.93 -15.49
N ALA A 389 3.02 7.42 -15.67
CA ALA A 389 1.90 6.70 -16.31
C ALA A 389 2.16 6.18 -17.74
N THR A 390 3.13 6.75 -18.46
CA THR A 390 3.41 6.42 -19.86
C THR A 390 4.88 6.08 -20.12
N ASP A 391 5.65 5.70 -19.09
CA ASP A 391 7.09 5.57 -19.24
C ASP A 391 7.56 4.20 -19.76
N SER A 392 7.58 4.05 -21.08
CA SER A 392 8.30 2.96 -21.76
C SER A 392 9.83 3.16 -21.76
N SER A 393 10.38 4.26 -21.23
CA SER A 393 11.83 4.51 -21.25
C SER A 393 12.67 3.51 -20.47
N HIS A 394 12.06 2.63 -19.67
CA HIS A 394 12.74 1.47 -19.12
C HIS A 394 13.42 0.63 -20.20
N VAL A 395 12.88 0.62 -21.43
CA VAL A 395 13.53 0.00 -22.58
C VAL A 395 14.91 0.60 -22.84
N GLN A 396 15.13 1.89 -22.55
CA GLN A 396 16.44 2.56 -22.69
C GLN A 396 17.44 2.22 -21.56
N GLY A 397 17.10 1.24 -20.71
CA GLY A 397 17.93 0.82 -19.58
C GLY A 397 18.03 1.85 -18.46
N VAL A 398 16.97 2.62 -18.27
CA VAL A 398 16.83 3.60 -17.18
C VAL A 398 15.56 3.27 -16.41
N ILE A 399 15.67 2.97 -15.12
CA ILE A 399 14.48 2.71 -14.28
C ILE A 399 14.03 4.01 -13.63
N ARG A 400 12.82 4.50 -13.93
CA ARG A 400 12.30 5.73 -13.35
C ARG A 400 11.18 5.46 -12.35
N TRP A 401 11.14 6.28 -11.30
CA TRP A 401 9.98 6.36 -10.43
C TRP A 401 9.55 7.82 -10.27
N GLU A 402 8.25 7.99 -10.12
CA GLU A 402 7.62 9.26 -9.82
C GLU A 402 6.42 8.93 -8.93
N LEU A 403 6.62 9.07 -7.63
CA LEU A 403 5.58 8.76 -6.65
C LEU A 403 4.43 9.77 -6.81
N TYR A 404 3.21 9.27 -6.98
CA TYR A 404 2.01 10.11 -7.11
C TYR A 404 1.56 10.63 -5.74
N THR A 405 2.34 11.56 -5.18
CA THR A 405 2.19 12.09 -3.82
C THR A 405 0.89 12.86 -3.55
N SER A 406 0.10 13.15 -4.60
CA SER A 406 -1.25 13.70 -4.46
C SER A 406 -2.27 12.65 -4.01
N ASP A 407 -1.99 11.36 -4.22
CA ASP A 407 -2.79 10.28 -3.66
C ASP A 407 -2.49 10.16 -2.16
N GLN A 408 -3.53 10.27 -1.35
CA GLN A 408 -3.43 10.26 0.11
C GLN A 408 -2.85 8.94 0.65
N ARG A 409 -2.98 7.82 -0.10
CA ARG A 409 -2.41 6.52 0.25
C ARG A 409 -0.88 6.49 0.07
N ILE A 410 -0.37 7.30 -0.86
CA ILE A 410 1.07 7.50 -1.06
C ILE A 410 1.57 8.53 -0.04
N GLY A 411 0.94 9.70 0.02
CA GLY A 411 1.27 10.77 0.95
C GLY A 411 2.27 11.80 0.40
N GLY A 412 2.12 13.05 0.86
CA GLY A 412 2.86 14.21 0.35
C GLY A 412 4.38 14.13 0.51
N GLY A 413 4.86 13.43 1.54
CA GLY A 413 6.29 13.30 1.87
C GLY A 413 6.96 12.01 1.40
N ALA A 414 6.25 11.16 0.64
CA ALA A 414 6.73 9.83 0.29
C ALA A 414 8.01 9.87 -0.55
N THR A 415 8.98 9.00 -0.20
CA THR A 415 10.23 8.87 -0.94
C THR A 415 10.65 7.42 -1.11
N TYR A 416 11.27 7.11 -2.25
CA TYR A 416 12.00 5.87 -2.49
C TYR A 416 13.47 6.23 -2.74
N ARG A 417 14.39 5.63 -1.98
CA ARG A 417 15.81 6.03 -1.94
C ARG A 417 16.01 7.52 -1.63
N GLY A 418 15.21 8.06 -0.73
CA GLY A 418 15.28 9.47 -0.33
C GLY A 418 14.75 10.47 -1.38
N ALA A 419 14.22 10.01 -2.53
CA ALA A 419 13.69 10.88 -3.57
C ALA A 419 12.25 10.52 -3.95
N ARG A 420 11.41 11.56 -4.14
CA ARG A 420 10.05 11.44 -4.68
C ARG A 420 10.04 11.02 -6.16
N LYS A 421 10.94 11.62 -6.94
CA LYS A 421 11.08 11.42 -8.39
C LYS A 421 12.54 11.40 -8.75
N THR A 422 13.01 10.29 -9.31
CA THR A 422 14.35 10.19 -9.92
C THR A 422 14.42 8.91 -10.76
N ASN A 423 15.62 8.53 -11.19
CA ASN A 423 15.85 7.33 -11.97
C ASN A 423 17.15 6.63 -11.58
N THR A 424 17.27 5.37 -11.98
CA THR A 424 18.54 4.64 -12.02
C THR A 424 19.04 4.61 -13.46
N SER A 425 20.35 4.72 -13.67
CA SER A 425 20.98 4.57 -14.98
C SER A 425 21.25 3.10 -15.36
N GLN A 426 20.49 2.15 -14.80
CA GLN A 426 20.70 0.70 -14.94
C GLN A 426 19.43 -0.04 -15.37
N LEU A 427 19.59 -1.18 -16.03
CA LEU A 427 18.49 -2.09 -16.38
C LEU A 427 17.88 -2.78 -15.15
N ALA A 428 16.64 -3.25 -15.25
CA ALA A 428 15.98 -4.06 -14.21
C ALA A 428 16.34 -5.56 -14.29
N PRO A 429 16.19 -6.37 -13.22
CA PRO A 429 16.18 -5.92 -11.85
C PRO A 429 17.50 -5.22 -11.51
N ASN A 430 17.43 -4.24 -10.61
CA ASN A 430 18.59 -3.57 -10.06
C ASN A 430 18.60 -3.76 -8.54
N LEU A 431 19.39 -4.74 -8.08
CA LEU A 431 19.61 -5.03 -6.67
C LEU A 431 20.90 -4.37 -6.19
N PRO A 432 20.98 -3.90 -4.92
CA PRO A 432 19.95 -4.01 -3.88
C PRO A 432 18.79 -3.05 -4.10
N TYR A 433 17.58 -3.38 -3.63
CA TYR A 433 16.43 -2.46 -3.66
C TYR A 433 16.57 -1.29 -2.68
N GLY A 434 15.75 -0.25 -2.85
CA GLY A 434 15.83 0.98 -2.07
C GLY A 434 14.89 1.02 -0.85
N GLN A 435 15.19 1.93 0.08
CA GLN A 435 14.36 2.22 1.24
C GLN A 435 13.14 3.08 0.85
N CYS A 436 11.97 2.73 1.37
CA CYS A 436 10.74 3.51 1.30
C CYS A 436 10.55 4.28 2.61
N ALA A 437 10.16 5.56 2.55
CA ALA A 437 9.91 6.38 3.74
C ALA A 437 8.71 7.31 3.54
N ASN A 438 8.05 7.66 4.65
CA ASN A 438 6.95 8.63 4.74
C ASN A 438 5.70 8.30 3.90
N PHE A 439 5.49 7.02 3.59
CA PHE A 439 4.27 6.57 2.93
C PHE A 439 3.11 6.48 3.93
N TYR A 440 1.91 6.89 3.53
CA TYR A 440 0.73 6.71 4.39
C TYR A 440 0.39 5.22 4.61
N CYS A 441 0.45 4.37 3.58
CA CYS A 441 0.23 2.93 3.74
C CYS A 441 1.28 2.23 4.64
N HIS A 442 2.47 2.82 4.82
CA HIS A 442 3.51 2.32 5.73
C HIS A 442 3.60 3.17 7.01
N SER A 443 2.50 3.82 7.38
CA SER A 443 2.37 4.64 8.59
C SER A 443 1.69 3.86 9.71
N ASN A 444 1.55 4.49 10.87
CA ASN A 444 0.69 4.01 11.96
C ASN A 444 -0.84 4.18 11.70
N GLY A 445 -1.27 4.51 10.48
CA GLY A 445 -2.67 4.79 10.12
C GLY A 445 -3.13 6.20 10.45
N LYS A 446 -2.27 7.05 11.02
CA LYS A 446 -2.49 8.50 11.20
C LYS A 446 -1.54 9.35 10.34
N GLY A 447 -0.76 8.72 9.45
CA GLY A 447 0.28 9.39 8.68
C GLY A 447 1.59 9.66 9.44
N GLY A 448 1.74 9.13 10.68
CA GLY A 448 3.01 9.14 11.42
C GLY A 448 3.85 7.89 11.16
N LEU A 449 5.01 7.75 11.81
CA LEU A 449 5.85 6.56 11.63
C LEU A 449 5.10 5.29 12.07
N GLY A 450 5.05 4.28 11.20
CA GLY A 450 4.66 2.93 11.59
C GLY A 450 5.75 2.28 12.45
N ASN A 451 5.45 1.13 13.07
CA ASN A 451 6.46 0.40 13.84
C ASN A 451 7.62 -0.07 12.96
N VAL A 452 7.33 -0.44 11.71
CA VAL A 452 8.32 -0.67 10.65
C VAL A 452 8.37 0.59 9.79
N ALA A 453 9.07 1.62 10.28
CA ALA A 453 9.03 2.97 9.74
C ALA A 453 9.63 3.13 8.33
N THR A 454 10.62 2.32 7.96
CA THR A 454 11.41 2.51 6.73
C THR A 454 11.72 1.19 6.03
N PRO A 455 10.72 0.50 5.47
CA PRO A 455 10.93 -0.79 4.84
C PRO A 455 11.70 -0.67 3.53
N ILE A 456 12.46 -1.71 3.19
CA ILE A 456 13.13 -1.81 1.90
C ILE A 456 12.18 -2.44 0.89
N TRP A 457 12.14 -1.93 -0.34
CA TRP A 457 11.34 -2.56 -1.39
C TRP A 457 11.82 -4.00 -1.62
N GLY A 458 10.90 -4.96 -1.75
CA GLY A 458 11.25 -6.38 -1.83
C GLY A 458 11.62 -7.03 -0.48
N ASP A 459 11.58 -6.30 0.62
CA ASP A 459 11.76 -6.85 1.95
C ASP A 459 10.58 -7.76 2.36
N THR A 460 10.92 -8.82 3.10
CA THR A 460 9.97 -9.74 3.74
C THR A 460 9.71 -9.37 5.20
N SER A 461 10.49 -8.47 5.79
CA SER A 461 10.44 -8.07 7.19
C SER A 461 9.16 -7.29 7.53
N GLY A 462 8.52 -7.66 8.64
CA GLY A 462 7.77 -6.72 9.49
C GLY A 462 6.29 -6.46 9.20
N PHE A 463 5.76 -6.71 8.00
CA PHE A 463 4.33 -6.48 7.68
C PHE A 463 3.48 -7.75 7.62
N ALA A 464 3.86 -8.79 8.37
CA ALA A 464 3.11 -10.05 8.37
C ALA A 464 1.69 -9.88 8.96
N ASP A 465 1.52 -8.94 9.88
CA ASP A 465 0.25 -8.61 10.52
C ASP A 465 0.15 -7.09 10.82
N CYS A 466 -0.93 -6.70 11.51
CA CYS A 466 -1.19 -5.32 11.90
C CYS A 466 -0.06 -4.68 12.75
N LYS A 467 0.76 -5.49 13.44
CA LYS A 467 1.79 -5.00 14.37
C LYS A 467 2.89 -4.25 13.65
N GLY A 468 3.18 -4.61 12.39
CA GLY A 468 4.16 -3.91 11.56
C GLY A 468 3.86 -2.43 11.37
N CYS A 469 2.58 -2.06 11.37
CA CYS A 469 2.13 -0.69 11.12
C CYS A 469 1.53 -0.04 12.38
N HIS A 470 0.49 -0.65 12.93
CA HIS A 470 -0.35 -0.08 13.98
C HIS A 470 0.03 -0.56 15.38
N GLY A 471 0.84 -1.61 15.50
CA GLY A 471 1.08 -2.28 16.78
C GLY A 471 -0.01 -3.29 17.11
N GLY A 472 -0.07 -3.72 18.36
CA GLY A 472 -1.03 -4.73 18.80
C GLY A 472 -1.38 -4.62 20.27
N THR A 473 -1.71 -5.75 20.89
CA THR A 473 -1.92 -5.87 22.34
C THR A 473 -0.60 -5.66 23.10
N LEU A 474 -0.63 -5.63 24.44
CA LEU A 474 0.60 -5.52 25.25
C LEU A 474 1.63 -6.61 24.92
N ALA A 475 1.15 -7.84 24.67
CA ALA A 475 1.98 -8.99 24.33
C ALA A 475 2.72 -8.85 22.97
N SER A 476 2.37 -7.85 22.16
CA SER A 476 3.02 -7.62 20.86
C SER A 476 4.39 -6.94 20.96
N GLY A 477 4.79 -6.43 22.13
CA GLY A 477 6.02 -5.64 22.30
C GLY A 477 5.96 -4.22 21.70
N SER A 478 4.93 -3.91 20.91
CA SER A 478 4.63 -2.57 20.39
C SER A 478 3.13 -2.27 20.56
N PRO A 479 2.68 -1.97 21.79
CA PRO A 479 1.26 -1.83 22.10
C PRO A 479 0.65 -0.61 21.43
N LEU A 480 -0.54 -0.77 20.84
CA LEU A 480 -1.27 0.33 20.23
C LEU A 480 -1.82 1.28 21.32
N ALA A 481 -1.22 2.47 21.41
CA ALA A 481 -1.55 3.48 22.42
C ALA A 481 -2.41 4.65 21.88
N THR A 482 -2.95 4.55 20.66
CA THR A 482 -3.71 5.66 20.08
C THR A 482 -5.10 5.79 20.72
N GLY A 483 -5.43 6.97 21.23
CA GLY A 483 -6.72 7.18 21.94
C GLY A 483 -6.90 6.16 23.06
N SER A 484 -8.11 5.65 23.24
CA SER A 484 -8.42 4.67 24.30
C SER A 484 -8.12 3.21 23.92
N HIS A 485 -7.34 2.92 22.87
CA HIS A 485 -6.99 1.53 22.53
C HIS A 485 -6.37 0.79 23.72
N ALA A 486 -5.41 1.42 24.42
CA ALA A 486 -4.77 0.82 25.61
C ALA A 486 -5.81 0.37 26.64
N GLY A 487 -6.85 1.17 26.91
CA GLY A 487 -7.91 0.84 27.85
C GLY A 487 -8.87 -0.28 27.40
N HIS A 488 -8.80 -0.73 26.14
CA HIS A 488 -9.67 -1.78 25.58
C HIS A 488 -8.90 -3.05 25.20
N ILE A 489 -7.63 -2.95 24.79
CA ILE A 489 -6.85 -4.08 24.27
C ILE A 489 -5.77 -4.56 25.26
N ASN A 490 -5.69 -3.95 26.44
CA ASN A 490 -4.67 -4.25 27.44
C ASN A 490 -5.26 -4.26 28.86
N THR A 491 -5.24 -5.43 29.50
CA THR A 491 -5.72 -5.63 30.87
C THR A 491 -4.80 -5.06 31.94
N THR A 492 -3.51 -4.82 31.63
CA THR A 492 -2.62 -4.08 32.52
C THR A 492 -2.97 -2.60 32.57
N ALA A 493 -3.41 -2.04 31.44
CA ALA A 493 -3.88 -0.65 31.39
C ALA A 493 -5.31 -0.49 31.94
N ASN A 494 -6.13 -1.55 31.88
CA ASN A 494 -7.48 -1.57 32.42
C ASN A 494 -7.83 -2.97 32.97
N SER A 495 -7.59 -3.16 34.26
CA SER A 495 -7.90 -4.42 34.96
C SER A 495 -9.39 -4.73 35.01
N SER A 496 -10.24 -3.72 34.87
CA SER A 496 -11.70 -3.86 34.89
C SER A 496 -12.27 -4.61 33.68
N LEU A 497 -11.47 -4.90 32.65
CA LEU A 497 -11.92 -5.70 31.50
C LEU A 497 -11.99 -7.21 31.77
N GLY A 498 -11.15 -7.72 32.68
CA GLY A 498 -10.87 -9.15 32.80
C GLY A 498 -10.03 -9.72 31.64
N THR A 499 -10.45 -9.49 30.39
CA THR A 499 -9.76 -9.97 29.18
C THR A 499 -9.62 -8.87 28.10
N PRO A 500 -8.53 -8.84 27.31
CA PRO A 500 -8.38 -7.91 26.19
C PRO A 500 -9.51 -8.02 25.16
N ILE A 501 -9.92 -6.88 24.60
CA ILE A 501 -10.86 -6.85 23.48
C ILE A 501 -10.09 -6.96 22.16
N GLY A 502 -10.37 -8.00 21.38
CA GLY A 502 -9.79 -8.16 20.04
C GLY A 502 -10.25 -7.09 19.05
N CYS A 503 -9.43 -6.81 18.04
CA CYS A 503 -9.65 -5.81 17.00
C CYS A 503 -10.95 -6.08 16.23
N VAL A 504 -11.25 -7.35 15.95
CA VAL A 504 -12.47 -7.75 15.22
C VAL A 504 -13.76 -7.35 15.95
N ALA A 505 -13.73 -7.24 17.28
CA ALA A 505 -14.89 -6.83 18.07
C ALA A 505 -15.30 -5.37 17.77
N CYS A 506 -14.40 -4.57 17.20
CA CYS A 506 -14.63 -3.17 16.81
C CYS A 506 -14.55 -2.95 15.29
N HIS A 507 -13.72 -3.71 14.57
CA HIS A 507 -13.39 -3.47 13.15
C HIS A 507 -13.81 -4.62 12.21
N ALA A 508 -14.91 -5.32 12.52
CA ALA A 508 -15.35 -6.54 11.84
C ALA A 508 -15.56 -6.44 10.31
N LYS A 509 -15.78 -5.24 9.76
CA LYS A 509 -15.88 -5.04 8.30
C LYS A 509 -14.52 -5.00 7.59
N THR A 510 -13.44 -4.80 8.33
CA THR A 510 -12.07 -4.67 7.79
C THR A 510 -11.23 -5.90 8.09
N VAL A 511 -11.38 -6.47 9.29
CA VAL A 511 -10.57 -7.60 9.77
C VAL A 511 -11.43 -8.82 10.11
N SER A 512 -10.86 -10.03 9.94
CA SER A 512 -11.48 -11.28 10.40
C SER A 512 -11.02 -11.73 11.78
N ASN A 513 -9.86 -11.24 12.24
CA ASN A 513 -9.28 -11.48 13.56
C ASN A 513 -8.30 -10.34 13.90
N ASP A 514 -7.50 -10.50 14.96
CA ASP A 514 -6.58 -9.47 15.47
C ASP A 514 -5.30 -9.26 14.64
N THR A 515 -5.12 -10.02 13.56
CA THR A 515 -3.91 -10.02 12.72
C THR A 515 -4.20 -10.01 11.23
N THR A 516 -5.42 -10.32 10.79
CA THR A 516 -5.76 -10.53 9.37
C THR A 516 -6.76 -9.52 8.86
N VAL A 517 -6.37 -8.79 7.81
CA VAL A 517 -7.28 -7.96 6.99
C VAL A 517 -8.07 -8.88 6.05
N SER A 518 -9.40 -8.89 6.19
CA SER A 518 -10.29 -9.70 5.35
C SER A 518 -10.83 -8.92 4.15
N VAL A 519 -10.97 -7.61 4.28
CA VAL A 519 -11.46 -6.73 3.21
C VAL A 519 -10.44 -5.62 2.97
N VAL A 520 -9.52 -5.85 2.02
CA VAL A 520 -8.42 -4.93 1.73
C VAL A 520 -8.92 -3.54 1.31
N ALA A 521 -10.03 -3.46 0.57
CA ALA A 521 -10.64 -2.21 0.17
C ALA A 521 -10.97 -1.29 1.37
N ASN A 522 -11.47 -1.88 2.47
CA ASN A 522 -11.78 -1.13 3.70
C ASN A 522 -10.54 -0.76 4.49
N HIS A 523 -9.42 -1.46 4.30
CA HIS A 523 -8.15 -1.13 4.96
C HIS A 523 -7.44 0.05 4.28
N VAL A 524 -7.55 0.17 2.95
CA VAL A 524 -6.83 1.21 2.18
C VAL A 524 -7.65 2.44 1.83
N ASN A 525 -8.94 2.47 2.18
CA ASN A 525 -9.81 3.61 1.93
C ASN A 525 -9.59 4.78 2.91
N ILE A 526 -8.59 4.69 3.80
CA ILE A 526 -8.20 5.65 4.84
C ILE A 526 -9.29 5.96 5.90
N LEU A 527 -10.41 5.23 5.87
CA LEU A 527 -11.49 5.34 6.84
C LEU A 527 -11.30 4.32 7.97
N LYS A 528 -11.70 4.72 9.18
CA LYS A 528 -11.65 3.86 10.36
C LYS A 528 -13.04 3.27 10.59
N GLU A 529 -13.32 2.20 9.87
CA GLU A 529 -14.61 1.49 9.97
C GLU A 529 -14.82 0.93 11.38
N TYR A 530 -15.83 1.43 12.08
CA TYR A 530 -16.22 0.98 13.42
C TYR A 530 -17.55 0.22 13.31
N SER A 531 -17.49 -1.11 13.37
CA SER A 531 -18.57 -1.97 12.86
C SER A 531 -18.79 -3.29 13.60
N GLY A 532 -17.95 -3.65 14.58
CA GLY A 532 -18.06 -4.92 15.29
C GLY A 532 -19.14 -4.95 16.38
N VAL A 533 -19.32 -6.11 17.02
CA VAL A 533 -20.36 -6.31 18.07
C VAL A 533 -20.16 -5.45 19.31
N ARG A 534 -18.91 -5.03 19.58
CA ARG A 534 -18.56 -4.09 20.66
C ARG A 534 -18.34 -2.68 20.14
N ALA A 535 -18.62 -2.43 18.86
CA ALA A 535 -18.63 -1.09 18.31
C ALA A 535 -19.90 -0.34 18.75
N GLY A 536 -19.75 0.74 19.50
CA GLY A 536 -20.86 1.65 19.82
C GLY A 536 -21.50 2.22 18.55
N LYS A 537 -22.83 2.15 18.43
CA LYS A 537 -23.57 2.62 17.23
C LYS A 537 -23.56 4.15 17.05
N SER A 538 -23.11 4.89 18.06
CA SER A 538 -23.10 6.35 18.06
C SER A 538 -21.74 6.84 18.55
N TYR A 539 -20.82 7.08 17.61
CA TYR A 539 -19.48 7.61 17.84
C TYR A 539 -19.30 8.88 17.01
N ALA A 540 -18.87 9.98 17.63
CA ALA A 540 -18.53 11.23 16.95
C ALA A 540 -17.01 11.32 16.75
N PRO A 541 -16.47 11.08 15.53
CA PRO A 541 -15.02 10.95 15.32
C PRO A 541 -14.21 12.19 15.69
N ALA A 542 -14.78 13.39 15.51
CA ALA A 542 -14.11 14.65 15.79
C ALA A 542 -13.85 14.86 17.30
N THR A 543 -14.80 14.48 18.15
CA THR A 543 -14.73 14.70 19.60
C THR A 543 -14.35 13.43 20.37
N GLY A 544 -14.46 12.26 19.74
CA GLY A 544 -14.25 10.97 20.38
C GLY A 544 -15.41 10.55 21.29
N VAL A 545 -16.57 11.22 21.23
CA VAL A 545 -17.70 10.96 22.13
C VAL A 545 -18.50 9.75 21.65
N CYS A 546 -18.73 8.80 22.55
CA CYS A 546 -19.56 7.62 22.33
C CYS A 546 -20.92 7.78 23.05
N SER A 547 -21.99 7.17 22.54
CA SER A 547 -23.25 7.02 23.29
C SER A 547 -23.87 5.66 23.07
N ASN A 548 -24.73 5.24 24.01
CA ASN A 548 -25.43 3.95 23.95
C ASN A 548 -24.48 2.74 23.84
N VAL A 549 -23.47 2.68 24.72
CA VAL A 549 -22.47 1.61 24.77
C VAL A 549 -22.67 0.77 26.03
N TYR A 550 -22.93 -0.53 25.86
CA TYR A 550 -23.21 -1.44 26.98
C TYR A 550 -22.09 -1.50 28.03
N CYS A 551 -20.82 -1.61 27.61
CA CYS A 551 -19.67 -1.71 28.54
C CYS A 551 -19.44 -0.43 29.36
N HIS A 552 -20.08 0.67 28.98
CA HIS A 552 -20.04 1.95 29.69
C HIS A 552 -21.41 2.33 30.26
N SER A 553 -22.21 1.31 30.52
CA SER A 553 -23.47 1.42 31.25
C SER A 553 -23.29 1.03 32.71
N ASP A 554 -24.38 1.13 33.47
CA ASP A 554 -24.49 0.60 34.84
C ASP A 554 -24.53 -0.94 34.93
N GLY A 555 -24.19 -1.64 33.85
CA GLY A 555 -24.30 -3.09 33.69
C GLY A 555 -25.71 -3.57 33.31
N LYS A 556 -26.70 -2.65 33.24
CA LYS A 556 -28.08 -2.94 32.81
C LYS A 556 -28.46 -2.24 31.50
N GLY A 557 -27.48 -1.63 30.82
CA GLY A 557 -27.67 -0.95 29.54
C GLY A 557 -27.99 0.53 29.65
N ARG A 558 -28.16 1.10 30.86
CA ARG A 558 -28.31 2.55 31.03
C ARG A 558 -26.95 3.20 31.28
N GLN A 559 -26.65 4.23 30.51
CA GLN A 559 -25.46 5.04 30.71
C GLN A 559 -25.68 6.05 31.85
N ASN A 560 -25.05 5.80 33.01
CA ASN A 560 -25.16 6.71 34.16
C ASN A 560 -24.21 7.89 34.09
N VAL A 561 -23.06 7.70 33.44
CA VAL A 561 -22.06 8.75 33.22
C VAL A 561 -22.05 9.07 31.73
N PRO A 562 -22.53 10.26 31.32
CA PRO A 562 -22.43 10.71 29.94
C PRO A 562 -20.97 10.76 29.49
N PHE A 563 -20.74 10.36 28.24
CA PHE A 563 -19.46 10.62 27.61
C PHE A 563 -19.38 12.05 27.11
N THR A 564 -18.26 12.67 27.39
CA THR A 564 -17.83 13.99 26.93
C THR A 564 -16.43 13.85 26.35
N ALA A 565 -15.84 14.95 25.87
CA ALA A 565 -14.46 14.93 25.42
C ALA A 565 -13.46 14.51 26.52
N VAL A 566 -13.83 14.64 27.81
CA VAL A 566 -12.95 14.35 28.96
C VAL A 566 -12.81 12.85 29.24
N ASN A 567 -13.80 12.05 28.86
CA ASN A 567 -13.84 10.61 29.14
C ASN A 567 -14.16 9.76 27.89
N GLY A 568 -14.24 10.37 26.70
CA GLY A 568 -14.45 9.67 25.43
C GLY A 568 -13.19 8.97 24.88
N TRP A 569 -13.28 8.45 23.65
CA TRP A 569 -12.24 7.65 22.99
C TRP A 569 -10.89 8.38 22.79
N ASN A 570 -10.92 9.71 22.71
CA ASN A 570 -9.72 10.51 22.56
C ASN A 570 -9.13 10.93 23.92
N SER A 571 -9.73 10.49 25.04
CA SER A 571 -9.23 10.77 26.39
C SER A 571 -8.33 9.65 26.91
N GLY A 572 -7.48 9.99 27.88
CA GLY A 572 -6.69 9.03 28.66
C GLY A 572 -7.40 8.49 29.91
N THR A 573 -8.68 8.83 30.10
CA THR A 573 -9.43 8.44 31.30
C THR A 573 -9.68 6.94 31.33
N VAL A 574 -9.25 6.27 32.40
CA VAL A 574 -9.52 4.85 32.66
C VAL A 574 -10.26 4.75 34.00
N TYR A 575 -11.31 3.92 34.05
CA TYR A 575 -12.05 3.65 35.28
C TYR A 575 -11.46 2.43 35.99
N SER A 576 -10.73 2.69 37.07
CA SER A 576 -10.01 1.68 37.86
C SER A 576 -10.83 1.08 39.00
N ASP A 577 -12.08 1.52 39.19
CA ASP A 577 -12.97 1.04 40.23
C ASP A 577 -14.36 0.66 39.70
N CYS A 578 -15.08 -0.10 40.51
CA CYS A 578 -16.45 -0.51 40.21
C CYS A 578 -17.44 0.67 40.31
N ILE A 579 -17.19 1.66 41.18
CA ILE A 579 -18.11 2.76 41.50
C ILE A 579 -18.38 3.60 40.26
N ARG A 580 -17.37 3.82 39.42
CA ARG A 580 -17.49 4.68 38.26
C ARG A 580 -18.37 4.12 37.14
N CYS A 581 -18.69 2.83 37.19
CA CYS A 581 -19.68 2.19 36.31
C CYS A 581 -20.94 1.78 37.08
N HIS A 582 -20.79 1.12 38.23
CA HIS A 582 -21.87 0.60 39.07
C HIS A 582 -22.03 1.42 40.35
N GLY A 583 -23.25 1.67 40.81
CA GLY A 583 -23.47 2.37 42.09
C GLY A 583 -23.29 3.90 42.06
N ASN A 584 -23.16 4.49 40.88
CA ASN A 584 -23.07 5.94 40.65
C ASN A 584 -24.38 6.58 40.17
N ASP A 585 -25.52 5.90 40.31
CA ASP A 585 -26.78 6.45 39.84
C ASP A 585 -27.18 7.62 40.74
N ASN A 586 -27.14 8.85 40.22
CA ASN A 586 -27.56 10.05 40.95
C ASN A 586 -29.06 10.36 40.76
N ARG A 587 -29.70 9.77 39.73
CA ARG A 587 -31.08 10.08 39.35
C ARG A 587 -32.08 9.16 40.04
N PHE A 588 -31.74 7.89 40.17
CA PHE A 588 -32.57 6.88 40.86
C PHE A 588 -31.80 6.14 41.97
N GLY A 589 -30.62 6.66 42.34
CA GLY A 589 -29.86 6.19 43.49
C GLY A 589 -30.64 6.33 44.78
N HIS A 590 -30.85 5.20 45.44
CA HIS A 590 -31.47 5.09 46.75
C HIS A 590 -30.46 5.28 47.89
N PHE A 591 -29.17 5.04 47.64
CA PHE A 591 -28.09 5.21 48.60
C PHE A 591 -26.75 5.52 47.91
N SER A 592 -25.76 5.99 48.68
CA SER A 592 -24.39 6.17 48.18
C SER A 592 -23.63 4.84 48.21
N SER A 593 -23.19 4.36 47.05
CA SER A 593 -22.44 3.10 46.92
C SER A 593 -21.11 3.16 47.67
N ILE A 594 -20.72 2.05 48.32
CA ILE A 594 -19.46 1.93 49.08
C ILE A 594 -18.37 1.24 48.24
N ALA A 595 -18.75 0.26 47.42
CA ALA A 595 -17.83 -0.61 46.69
C ALA A 595 -18.23 -0.83 45.22
N GLY A 596 -19.13 -0.01 44.70
CA GLY A 596 -19.70 -0.18 43.36
C GLY A 596 -20.92 -1.11 43.37
N GLU A 597 -21.50 -1.37 44.53
CA GLU A 597 -22.74 -2.10 44.59
C GLU A 597 -23.87 -1.29 43.95
N PRO A 598 -24.77 -1.92 43.16
CA PRO A 598 -25.83 -1.20 42.49
C PRO A 598 -26.73 -0.46 43.47
N ASN A 599 -26.88 0.85 43.28
CA ASN A 599 -27.46 1.74 44.28
C ASN A 599 -28.90 2.16 44.01
N TYR A 600 -29.59 1.54 43.05
CA TYR A 600 -30.98 1.85 42.72
C TYR A 600 -31.98 1.29 43.75
N LYS A 601 -33.17 1.91 43.86
CA LYS A 601 -34.26 1.42 44.74
C LYS A 601 -34.71 0.01 44.34
N SER A 602 -34.84 -0.90 45.31
CA SER A 602 -35.33 -2.25 45.04
C SER A 602 -36.76 -2.23 44.51
N GLY A 603 -37.00 -2.95 43.42
CA GLY A 603 -38.35 -3.32 42.98
C GLY A 603 -38.92 -4.49 43.77
N ALA A 604 -40.02 -5.07 43.27
CA ALA A 604 -40.65 -6.24 43.86
C ALA A 604 -39.66 -7.42 44.02
N GLN A 605 -39.85 -8.24 45.04
CA GLN A 605 -39.06 -9.45 45.30
C GLN A 605 -39.04 -10.34 44.04
N GLY A 606 -37.87 -10.86 43.68
CA GLY A 606 -37.68 -11.70 42.49
C GLY A 606 -37.69 -10.95 41.15
N SER A 607 -38.05 -9.66 41.12
CA SER A 607 -38.12 -8.87 39.88
C SER A 607 -36.74 -8.52 39.30
N TYR A 608 -36.69 -8.05 38.05
CA TYR A 608 -35.47 -7.57 37.42
C TYR A 608 -34.75 -6.48 38.23
N SER A 609 -35.52 -5.59 38.87
CA SER A 609 -35.04 -4.48 39.70
C SER A 609 -34.95 -4.82 41.20
N ALA A 610 -35.13 -6.08 41.60
CA ALA A 610 -34.85 -6.51 42.97
C ALA A 610 -33.40 -6.17 43.37
N ASN A 611 -33.23 -5.55 44.54
CA ASN A 611 -31.93 -5.11 45.04
C ASN A 611 -31.75 -5.41 46.53
N SER A 612 -30.83 -6.31 46.85
CA SER A 612 -30.39 -6.57 48.23
C SER A 612 -28.91 -6.23 48.45
N HIS A 613 -28.21 -5.61 47.49
CA HIS A 613 -26.76 -5.45 47.57
C HIS A 613 -26.33 -4.62 48.78
N ARG A 614 -27.00 -3.50 49.08
CA ARG A 614 -26.66 -2.66 50.25
C ARG A 614 -26.60 -3.45 51.55
N LYS A 615 -27.58 -4.35 51.76
CA LYS A 615 -27.68 -5.17 52.98
C LYS A 615 -26.49 -6.12 53.12
N HIS A 616 -25.92 -6.58 52.02
CA HIS A 616 -24.76 -7.48 52.02
C HIS A 616 -23.44 -6.71 52.08
N VAL A 617 -23.32 -5.61 51.35
CA VAL A 617 -22.07 -4.86 51.21
C VAL A 617 -21.80 -3.97 52.43
N ALA A 618 -22.79 -3.20 52.90
CA ALA A 618 -22.58 -2.26 54.00
C ALA A 618 -22.38 -2.96 55.36
N ASN A 619 -23.02 -4.12 55.57
CA ASN A 619 -23.07 -4.74 56.89
C ASN A 619 -22.07 -5.89 57.09
N TYR A 620 -21.50 -6.49 56.02
CA TYR A 620 -20.74 -7.75 56.12
C TYR A 620 -19.33 -7.73 55.49
N GLY A 621 -18.74 -6.55 55.28
CA GLY A 621 -17.31 -6.43 54.95
C GLY A 621 -16.96 -5.70 53.64
N GLY A 622 -17.84 -4.84 53.12
CA GLY A 622 -17.51 -3.97 51.98
C GLY A 622 -17.23 -4.74 50.69
N ALA A 623 -16.27 -4.29 49.89
CA ALA A 623 -15.98 -4.81 48.55
C ALA A 623 -15.75 -6.33 48.50
N ALA A 624 -15.06 -6.90 49.49
CA ALA A 624 -14.76 -8.34 49.54
C ALA A 624 -16.02 -9.23 49.56
N THR A 625 -17.18 -8.68 49.92
CA THR A 625 -18.45 -9.41 49.84
C THR A 625 -18.89 -9.74 48.42
N CYS A 626 -18.42 -9.00 47.41
CA CYS A 626 -18.73 -9.31 46.00
C CYS A 626 -18.21 -10.70 45.62
N PHE A 627 -16.99 -11.08 46.05
CA PHE A 627 -16.38 -12.37 45.76
C PHE A 627 -17.22 -13.55 46.24
N LYS A 628 -17.91 -13.40 47.37
CA LYS A 628 -18.75 -14.44 47.98
C LYS A 628 -19.91 -14.88 47.07
N CYS A 629 -20.33 -14.03 46.13
CA CYS A 629 -21.42 -14.30 45.19
C CYS A 629 -21.02 -14.20 43.71
N HIS A 630 -19.84 -13.65 43.40
CA HIS A 630 -19.38 -13.40 42.03
C HIS A 630 -17.98 -13.99 41.81
N VAL A 631 -17.75 -15.20 42.32
CA VAL A 631 -16.43 -15.87 42.37
C VAL A 631 -15.74 -15.99 41.01
N GLU A 632 -16.50 -16.14 39.92
CA GLU A 632 -15.96 -16.26 38.55
C GLU A 632 -15.66 -14.90 37.88
N THR A 633 -16.03 -13.79 38.54
CA THR A 633 -16.01 -12.45 37.94
C THR A 633 -15.10 -11.48 38.68
N VAL A 634 -15.10 -11.48 40.01
CA VAL A 634 -14.31 -10.54 40.81
C VAL A 634 -13.21 -11.25 41.57
N THR A 635 -12.14 -10.52 41.90
CA THR A 635 -11.06 -10.98 42.78
C THR A 635 -11.55 -11.16 44.22
N THR A 636 -10.78 -11.87 45.06
CA THR A 636 -11.09 -12.09 46.50
C THR A 636 -11.27 -10.80 47.28
N ALA A 637 -10.53 -9.74 46.95
CA ALA A 637 -10.69 -8.41 47.54
C ALA A 637 -11.99 -7.71 47.09
N GLY A 638 -12.60 -8.16 45.99
CA GLY A 638 -13.82 -7.59 45.40
C GLY A 638 -13.65 -6.20 44.80
N THR A 639 -12.41 -5.74 44.62
CA THR A 639 -12.08 -4.40 44.09
C THR A 639 -11.71 -4.41 42.62
N ALA A 640 -11.46 -5.58 42.03
CA ALA A 640 -11.08 -5.74 40.62
C ALA A 640 -11.71 -7.00 40.01
N ILE A 641 -11.84 -7.00 38.68
CA ILE A 641 -12.26 -8.16 37.89
C ILE A 641 -11.14 -9.21 37.86
N LEU A 642 -11.53 -10.48 37.90
CA LEU A 642 -10.61 -11.60 37.83
C LEU A 642 -9.87 -11.59 36.47
N GLY A 643 -8.54 -11.69 36.52
CA GLY A 643 -7.71 -11.75 35.30
C GLY A 643 -8.13 -12.91 34.40
N ASN A 644 -8.21 -12.65 33.09
CA ASN A 644 -8.70 -13.56 32.05
C ASN A 644 -10.18 -13.94 32.15
N SER A 645 -10.96 -13.35 33.07
CA SER A 645 -12.41 -13.60 33.12
C SER A 645 -13.09 -13.08 31.86
N VAL A 646 -13.82 -13.96 31.18
CA VAL A 646 -14.69 -13.62 30.04
C VAL A 646 -16.10 -13.22 30.49
N LYS A 647 -16.40 -13.38 31.79
CA LYS A 647 -17.75 -13.32 32.37
C LYS A 647 -18.22 -11.92 32.77
N HIS A 648 -17.31 -10.96 32.90
CA HIS A 648 -17.67 -9.59 33.28
C HIS A 648 -18.28 -8.81 32.10
N VAL A 649 -17.73 -9.01 30.90
CA VAL A 649 -18.01 -8.20 29.70
C VAL A 649 -18.87 -8.93 28.66
N ASP A 650 -19.50 -10.05 29.04
CA ASP A 650 -20.32 -10.88 28.15
C ASP A 650 -21.82 -10.50 28.13
N GLY A 651 -22.23 -9.52 28.94
CA GLY A 651 -23.63 -9.10 29.04
C GLY A 651 -24.47 -9.88 30.04
N THR A 652 -23.89 -10.89 30.70
CA THR A 652 -24.58 -11.77 31.64
C THR A 652 -24.23 -11.42 33.09
N ARG A 653 -25.18 -11.65 34.01
CA ARG A 653 -24.94 -11.50 35.45
C ARG A 653 -24.73 -12.88 36.03
N ASN A 654 -23.47 -13.21 36.30
CA ASN A 654 -23.06 -14.49 36.87
C ASN A 654 -23.11 -14.41 38.40
N VAL A 655 -23.86 -15.30 39.03
CA VAL A 655 -23.95 -15.42 40.49
C VAL A 655 -23.58 -16.84 40.87
N LEU A 656 -22.43 -16.99 41.51
CA LEU A 656 -21.91 -18.28 41.98
C LEU A 656 -21.21 -18.07 43.33
N ALA A 657 -21.56 -18.93 44.28
CA ALA A 657 -21.00 -18.89 45.62
C ALA A 657 -19.50 -19.27 45.61
N ASP A 658 -18.71 -18.69 46.52
CA ASP A 658 -17.29 -19.03 46.64
C ASP A 658 -17.02 -20.45 47.20
N GLY A 659 -18.03 -21.09 47.81
CA GLY A 659 -17.94 -22.42 48.42
C GLY A 659 -17.16 -22.46 49.76
N THR A 660 -16.48 -21.38 50.13
CA THR A 660 -15.62 -21.30 51.32
C THR A 660 -16.30 -20.54 52.47
N TYR A 661 -16.81 -19.34 52.17
CA TYR A 661 -17.51 -18.48 53.12
C TYR A 661 -19.01 -18.43 52.83
N ALA A 662 -19.40 -18.61 51.57
CA ALA A 662 -20.78 -18.69 51.14
C ALA A 662 -21.02 -20.00 50.38
N SER A 663 -22.12 -20.67 50.69
CA SER A 663 -22.62 -21.84 49.98
C SER A 663 -24.12 -21.67 49.79
N PHE A 664 -24.56 -21.65 48.54
CA PHE A 664 -25.95 -21.57 48.12
C PHE A 664 -26.08 -22.00 46.65
N ASN A 665 -27.27 -22.43 46.25
CA ASN A 665 -27.60 -22.59 44.84
C ASN A 665 -28.43 -21.38 44.37
N TRP A 666 -27.96 -20.71 43.32
CA TRP A 666 -28.66 -19.58 42.73
C TRP A 666 -29.57 -20.02 41.59
N ASN A 667 -30.84 -19.64 41.66
CA ASN A 667 -31.79 -19.78 40.56
C ASN A 667 -32.06 -18.40 39.93
N GLN A 668 -31.66 -18.22 38.67
CA GLN A 668 -31.81 -16.97 37.92
C GLN A 668 -33.28 -16.53 37.75
N SER A 669 -34.22 -17.47 37.75
CA SER A 669 -35.67 -17.23 37.63
C SER A 669 -36.40 -18.23 38.54
N PRO A 670 -36.81 -17.83 39.76
CA PRO A 670 -37.29 -16.49 40.13
C PRO A 670 -36.35 -15.64 41.02
N LYS A 671 -35.02 -15.79 40.88
CA LYS A 671 -34.00 -15.09 41.71
C LYS A 671 -33.98 -15.55 43.17
N THR A 672 -33.90 -16.85 43.38
CA THR A 672 -33.85 -17.47 44.71
C THR A 672 -32.49 -18.07 45.02
N CYS A 673 -32.09 -18.01 46.29
CA CYS A 673 -30.98 -18.78 46.85
C CYS A 673 -31.54 -19.94 47.65
N THR A 674 -31.19 -21.17 47.32
CA THR A 674 -31.52 -22.37 48.11
C THR A 674 -30.27 -22.92 48.79
N SER A 675 -30.45 -23.74 49.83
CA SER A 675 -29.35 -24.30 50.64
C SER A 675 -28.37 -23.22 51.14
N ASN A 676 -28.90 -22.05 51.48
CA ASN A 676 -28.09 -20.88 51.77
C ASN A 676 -27.56 -20.90 53.22
N VAL A 677 -26.26 -21.16 53.39
CA VAL A 677 -25.63 -21.24 54.72
C VAL A 677 -25.65 -19.92 55.49
N CYS A 678 -25.65 -18.77 54.81
CA CYS A 678 -25.75 -17.45 55.44
C CYS A 678 -27.16 -17.16 55.96
N HIS A 679 -28.17 -17.87 55.44
CA HIS A 679 -29.56 -17.79 55.87
C HIS A 679 -30.06 -19.13 56.41
N PHE A 680 -29.21 -19.85 57.16
CA PHE A 680 -29.57 -21.07 57.90
C PHE A 680 -30.24 -22.14 57.02
N ASN A 681 -29.70 -22.35 55.82
CA ASN A 681 -30.17 -23.28 54.80
C ASN A 681 -31.61 -23.03 54.32
N LYS A 682 -32.16 -21.83 54.57
CA LYS A 682 -33.48 -21.43 54.08
C LYS A 682 -33.42 -21.03 52.62
N THR A 683 -34.55 -21.23 51.93
CA THR A 683 -34.79 -20.64 50.62
C THR A 683 -35.20 -19.18 50.79
N VAL A 684 -34.44 -18.27 50.21
CA VAL A 684 -34.73 -16.83 50.24
C VAL A 684 -34.79 -16.28 48.82
N THR A 685 -35.60 -15.25 48.59
CA THR A 685 -35.66 -14.57 47.29
C THR A 685 -34.97 -13.22 47.34
N TRP A 686 -34.22 -12.90 46.30
CA TRP A 686 -33.52 -11.63 46.16
C TRP A 686 -34.49 -10.44 46.10
N GLY A 687 -34.12 -9.32 46.74
CA GLY A 687 -34.97 -8.15 46.94
C GLY A 687 -36.00 -8.28 48.06
N GLY A 688 -36.12 -9.44 48.70
CA GLY A 688 -36.99 -9.65 49.85
C GLY A 688 -36.46 -9.02 51.15
N THR A 689 -37.31 -9.08 52.17
CA THR A 689 -36.95 -8.77 53.56
C THR A 689 -36.98 -10.05 54.37
N LEU A 690 -35.89 -10.33 55.08
CA LEU A 690 -35.82 -11.40 56.07
C LEU A 690 -36.13 -10.77 57.42
N ASN A 691 -37.24 -11.19 58.05
CA ASN A 691 -37.57 -10.85 59.43
C ASN A 691 -36.95 -11.89 60.38
N CYS A 692 -37.04 -11.67 61.69
CA CYS A 692 -36.41 -12.55 62.67
C CYS A 692 -36.93 -13.99 62.54
N SER A 693 -38.25 -14.16 62.35
CA SER A 693 -38.95 -15.44 62.07
C SER A 693 -38.37 -16.24 60.90
N GLY A 694 -37.69 -15.58 59.97
CA GLY A 694 -36.96 -16.23 58.89
C GLY A 694 -35.76 -17.07 59.36
N CYS A 695 -35.25 -16.86 60.57
CA CYS A 695 -34.12 -17.60 61.14
C CYS A 695 -34.48 -18.26 62.48
N HIS A 696 -35.08 -17.52 63.41
CA HIS A 696 -35.55 -17.98 64.71
C HIS A 696 -36.89 -17.31 65.03
N GLY A 697 -37.71 -17.85 65.92
CA GLY A 697 -38.97 -17.18 66.29
C GLY A 697 -38.79 -15.70 66.64
N SER A 698 -39.77 -14.85 66.31
CA SER A 698 -39.70 -13.39 66.48
C SER A 698 -40.63 -12.81 67.54
N ASP A 699 -41.50 -13.64 68.10
CA ASP A 699 -42.58 -13.22 68.99
C ASP A 699 -42.99 -14.37 69.91
N ALA A 700 -43.94 -14.10 70.81
CA ALA A 700 -44.50 -15.07 71.75
C ALA A 700 -45.03 -16.35 71.07
N ALA A 701 -45.53 -16.28 69.84
CA ALA A 701 -46.10 -17.42 69.15
C ALA A 701 -45.02 -18.31 68.51
N THR A 702 -43.93 -17.70 68.04
CA THR A 702 -42.92 -18.37 67.23
C THR A 702 -41.61 -18.65 67.98
N LEU A 703 -41.29 -17.91 69.04
CA LEU A 703 -40.07 -18.05 69.85
C LEU A 703 -40.35 -18.80 71.16
N THR A 704 -40.45 -20.12 71.05
CA THR A 704 -40.73 -21.02 72.18
C THR A 704 -39.47 -21.67 72.77
N THR A 705 -38.28 -21.24 72.34
CA THR A 705 -37.02 -21.84 72.79
C THR A 705 -36.69 -21.43 74.22
N LYS A 706 -36.30 -22.40 75.06
CA LYS A 706 -35.87 -22.17 76.45
C LYS A 706 -36.94 -21.39 77.23
N LYS A 707 -36.57 -20.33 77.95
CA LYS A 707 -37.49 -19.48 78.71
C LYS A 707 -37.98 -18.23 77.97
N HIS A 708 -37.79 -18.11 76.66
CA HIS A 708 -38.29 -16.93 75.93
C HIS A 708 -39.79 -16.74 76.12
N SER A 709 -40.59 -17.81 75.98
CA SER A 709 -42.05 -17.74 76.19
C SER A 709 -42.43 -17.17 77.55
N ALA A 710 -41.71 -17.54 78.62
CA ALA A 710 -41.96 -17.04 79.97
C ALA A 710 -41.62 -15.56 80.18
N HIS A 711 -40.91 -14.92 79.25
CA HIS A 711 -40.46 -13.53 79.37
C HIS A 711 -41.09 -12.60 78.32
N ILE A 712 -41.51 -13.14 77.17
CA ILE A 712 -42.06 -12.33 76.06
C ILE A 712 -43.55 -12.57 75.81
N SER A 713 -44.19 -13.46 76.57
CA SER A 713 -45.61 -13.79 76.43
C SER A 713 -46.35 -13.59 77.75
N THR A 714 -47.25 -12.61 77.79
CA THR A 714 -48.17 -12.42 78.92
C THR A 714 -49.27 -13.47 78.99
N SER A 715 -49.53 -14.20 77.90
CA SER A 715 -50.44 -15.35 77.94
C SER A 715 -49.77 -16.60 78.54
N ALA A 716 -48.48 -16.82 78.27
CA ALA A 716 -47.72 -17.90 78.88
C ALA A 716 -47.26 -17.58 80.31
N ASN A 717 -47.05 -16.30 80.64
CA ASN A 717 -46.73 -15.82 81.97
C ASN A 717 -47.55 -14.55 82.31
N PRO A 718 -48.78 -14.72 82.80
CA PRO A 718 -49.64 -13.59 83.19
C PRO A 718 -49.02 -12.67 84.24
N SER A 719 -48.12 -13.20 85.08
CA SER A 719 -47.46 -12.47 86.17
C SER A 719 -46.48 -11.39 85.68
N LEU A 720 -46.11 -11.36 84.38
CA LEU A 720 -45.28 -10.29 83.82
C LEU A 720 -45.98 -8.93 83.79
N GLY A 721 -47.31 -8.93 83.67
CA GLY A 721 -48.13 -7.74 83.39
C GLY A 721 -47.93 -7.15 81.98
N THR A 722 -46.69 -7.06 81.49
CA THR A 722 -46.35 -6.60 80.13
C THR A 722 -45.21 -7.47 79.58
N ALA A 723 -45.31 -7.86 78.31
CA ALA A 723 -44.29 -8.65 77.63
C ALA A 723 -42.98 -7.86 77.53
N LEU A 724 -41.85 -8.51 77.79
CA LEU A 724 -40.55 -7.87 77.66
C LEU A 724 -40.15 -7.74 76.19
N GLU A 725 -39.59 -6.58 75.84
CA GLU A 725 -39.00 -6.37 74.51
C GLU A 725 -37.62 -6.98 74.40
N CYS A 726 -37.23 -7.39 73.19
CA CYS A 726 -35.92 -7.98 72.94
C CYS A 726 -34.76 -7.06 73.35
N ALA A 727 -34.91 -5.74 73.21
CA ALA A 727 -33.90 -4.76 73.60
C ALA A 727 -33.71 -4.66 75.13
N GLU A 728 -34.70 -5.03 75.92
CA GLU A 728 -34.60 -5.05 77.38
C GLU A 728 -33.65 -6.15 77.88
N CYS A 729 -33.32 -7.12 77.02
CA CYS A 729 -32.32 -8.16 77.29
C CYS A 729 -31.09 -8.08 76.38
N HIS A 730 -31.26 -7.71 75.11
CA HIS A 730 -30.25 -7.80 74.03
C HIS A 730 -29.90 -6.42 73.43
N ALA A 731 -29.72 -5.40 74.28
CA ALA A 731 -29.62 -3.99 73.86
C ALA A 731 -28.44 -3.67 72.92
N LYS A 732 -27.35 -4.45 72.91
CA LYS A 732 -26.23 -4.28 71.97
C LYS A 732 -26.55 -4.88 70.59
N THR A 733 -27.49 -5.82 70.53
CA THR A 733 -27.86 -6.52 69.30
C THR A 733 -29.08 -5.89 68.64
N VAL A 734 -30.10 -5.53 69.41
CA VAL A 734 -31.38 -5.02 68.91
C VAL A 734 -31.79 -3.74 69.63
N SER A 735 -32.48 -2.84 68.91
CA SER A 735 -33.09 -1.64 69.51
C SER A 735 -34.59 -1.81 69.77
N GLY A 736 -35.16 -2.97 69.40
CA GLY A 736 -36.56 -3.33 69.63
C GLY A 736 -36.89 -4.67 68.95
N ASN A 737 -38.15 -5.10 69.00
CA ASN A 737 -38.57 -6.45 68.59
C ASN A 737 -38.39 -6.75 67.08
N ALA A 738 -38.20 -5.73 66.25
CA ALA A 738 -38.06 -5.88 64.80
C ALA A 738 -36.75 -5.31 64.22
N THR A 739 -35.88 -4.73 65.04
CA THR A 739 -34.72 -3.95 64.55
C THR A 739 -33.42 -4.43 65.17
N ILE A 740 -32.53 -4.93 64.30
CA ILE A 740 -31.15 -5.27 64.66
C ILE A 740 -30.28 -4.03 64.44
N ILE A 741 -29.54 -3.63 65.46
CA ILE A 741 -28.56 -2.52 65.40
C ILE A 741 -27.11 -3.02 65.41
N GLY A 742 -26.88 -4.18 66.02
CA GLY A 742 -25.56 -4.80 66.14
C GLY A 742 -25.44 -6.05 65.28
N TYR A 743 -25.45 -5.92 63.95
CA TYR A 743 -25.40 -7.07 63.03
C TYR A 743 -24.22 -8.01 63.29
N ALA A 744 -23.04 -7.46 63.56
CA ALA A 744 -21.84 -8.25 63.88
C ALA A 744 -22.02 -9.05 65.19
N ALA A 745 -22.62 -8.46 66.22
CA ALA A 745 -22.91 -9.14 67.48
C ALA A 745 -24.02 -10.20 67.31
N HIS A 746 -25.01 -9.93 66.45
CA HIS A 746 -26.10 -10.86 66.17
C HIS A 746 -25.62 -12.14 65.45
N SER A 747 -24.65 -12.02 64.54
CA SER A 747 -24.22 -13.10 63.66
C SER A 747 -22.86 -13.75 64.03
N ASN A 748 -22.24 -13.36 65.16
CA ASN A 748 -20.91 -13.85 65.56
C ASN A 748 -20.89 -15.30 66.09
N LYS A 749 -22.03 -15.98 66.15
CA LYS A 749 -22.20 -17.33 66.75
C LYS A 749 -21.90 -17.42 68.24
N VAL A 750 -21.76 -16.28 68.93
CA VAL A 750 -21.58 -16.19 70.37
C VAL A 750 -22.94 -15.86 70.99
N TYR A 751 -23.60 -16.88 71.56
CA TYR A 751 -24.85 -16.70 72.29
C TYR A 751 -24.54 -16.04 73.66
N GLY A 752 -24.56 -14.71 73.71
CA GLY A 752 -23.99 -14.01 74.87
C GLY A 752 -24.40 -12.56 75.09
N ASP A 753 -25.29 -11.97 74.28
CA ASP A 753 -25.69 -10.59 74.50
C ASP A 753 -26.75 -10.50 75.61
N TYR A 754 -26.33 -10.13 76.82
CA TYR A 754 -27.21 -9.87 77.97
C TYR A 754 -27.01 -8.42 78.45
N SER A 755 -26.94 -7.49 77.50
CA SER A 755 -26.62 -6.08 77.77
C SER A 755 -27.81 -5.22 78.13
N GLY A 756 -29.03 -5.74 77.98
CA GLY A 756 -30.24 -5.01 78.31
C GLY A 756 -30.46 -4.86 79.81
N VAL A 757 -31.20 -3.81 80.18
CA VAL A 757 -31.43 -3.42 81.58
C VAL A 757 -32.13 -4.50 82.43
N ARG A 758 -32.82 -5.47 81.80
CA ARG A 758 -33.52 -6.58 82.47
C ARG A 758 -32.81 -7.94 82.36
N ALA A 759 -31.67 -8.03 81.67
CA ALA A 759 -30.98 -9.30 81.42
C ALA A 759 -30.27 -9.92 82.64
N GLY A 760 -30.12 -9.15 83.72
CA GLY A 760 -29.28 -9.52 84.88
C GLY A 760 -27.81 -9.15 84.70
N ARG A 761 -27.09 -8.86 85.79
CA ARG A 761 -25.65 -8.48 85.72
C ARG A 761 -24.71 -9.67 85.55
N SER A 762 -25.19 -10.90 85.74
CA SER A 762 -24.36 -12.11 85.70
C SER A 762 -25.17 -13.30 85.20
N TYR A 763 -25.17 -13.52 83.88
CA TYR A 763 -25.71 -14.74 83.27
C TYR A 763 -24.57 -15.63 82.77
N ASN A 764 -24.58 -16.90 83.17
CA ASN A 764 -23.69 -17.93 82.63
C ASN A 764 -24.41 -18.69 81.50
N ALA A 765 -23.92 -18.52 80.27
CA ALA A 765 -24.51 -19.13 79.08
C ALA A 765 -24.37 -20.66 79.00
N THR A 766 -23.36 -21.23 79.64
CA THR A 766 -23.13 -22.68 79.70
C THR A 766 -24.19 -23.36 80.54
N ASP A 767 -24.45 -22.82 81.73
CA ASP A 767 -25.31 -23.48 82.73
C ASP A 767 -26.72 -22.89 82.78
N GLY A 768 -26.96 -21.76 82.08
CA GLY A 768 -28.25 -21.07 82.06
C GLY A 768 -28.60 -20.39 83.38
N ILE A 769 -27.61 -20.10 84.23
CA ILE A 769 -27.81 -19.54 85.56
C ILE A 769 -27.75 -18.01 85.50
N CYS A 770 -28.80 -17.37 86.02
CA CYS A 770 -28.86 -15.92 86.22
C CYS A 770 -28.57 -15.59 87.69
N ALA A 771 -27.84 -14.51 87.95
CA ALA A 771 -27.69 -13.97 89.31
C ALA A 771 -27.95 -12.46 89.33
N ASN A 772 -28.42 -11.96 90.48
CA ASN A 772 -28.67 -10.54 90.73
C ASN A 772 -29.69 -9.92 89.75
N VAL A 773 -30.85 -10.57 89.58
CA VAL A 773 -31.96 -10.09 88.74
C VAL A 773 -33.13 -9.64 89.61
N TYR A 774 -33.50 -8.36 89.53
CA TYR A 774 -34.55 -7.78 90.37
C TYR A 774 -35.91 -8.48 90.20
N CYS A 775 -36.32 -8.82 88.97
CA CYS A 775 -37.57 -9.54 88.71
C CYS A 775 -37.59 -10.99 89.23
N HIS A 776 -36.45 -11.52 89.67
CA HIS A 776 -36.32 -12.82 90.33
C HIS A 776 -35.87 -12.67 91.79
N SER A 777 -36.10 -11.49 92.36
CA SER A 777 -35.92 -11.21 93.78
C SER A 777 -37.27 -11.22 94.49
N ASP A 778 -37.22 -11.08 95.81
CA ASP A 778 -38.37 -10.90 96.69
C ASP A 778 -39.08 -9.54 96.52
N GLY A 779 -38.70 -8.74 95.53
CA GLY A 779 -39.21 -7.37 95.31
C GLY A 779 -38.48 -6.32 96.15
N LYS A 780 -37.57 -6.72 97.05
CA LYS A 780 -36.67 -5.83 97.81
C LYS A 780 -35.21 -5.95 97.32
N GLY A 781 -35.00 -6.71 96.24
CA GLY A 781 -33.68 -6.92 95.65
C GLY A 781 -32.91 -8.10 96.23
N ARG A 782 -33.48 -8.87 97.17
CA ARG A 782 -32.87 -10.09 97.69
C ARG A 782 -33.35 -11.31 96.89
N GLN A 783 -32.42 -12.10 96.38
CA GLN A 783 -32.74 -13.34 95.69
C GLN A 783 -32.99 -14.45 96.71
N ASN A 784 -34.25 -14.73 97.03
CA ASN A 784 -34.63 -15.74 98.04
C ASN A 784 -34.43 -17.18 97.54
N VAL A 785 -34.45 -17.40 96.22
CA VAL A 785 -34.17 -18.71 95.61
C VAL A 785 -33.02 -18.56 94.62
N ALA A 786 -31.90 -19.24 94.89
CA ALA A 786 -30.77 -19.27 93.98
C ALA A 786 -31.16 -20.00 92.68
N PHE A 787 -30.78 -19.42 91.53
CA PHE A 787 -30.89 -20.14 90.26
C PHE A 787 -29.79 -21.19 90.16
N THR A 788 -30.19 -22.38 89.76
CA THR A 788 -29.39 -23.57 89.50
C THR A 788 -29.73 -24.07 88.09
N ALA A 789 -29.04 -25.11 87.62
CA ALA A 789 -29.41 -25.77 86.37
C ALA A 789 -30.87 -26.29 86.37
N GLY A 790 -31.42 -26.63 87.55
CA GLY A 790 -32.77 -27.19 87.69
C GLY A 790 -33.91 -26.17 87.58
N ASN A 791 -33.63 -24.87 87.77
CA ASN A 791 -34.65 -23.80 87.73
C ASN A 791 -34.24 -22.55 86.94
N GLY A 792 -33.06 -22.53 86.32
CA GLY A 792 -32.54 -21.44 85.49
C GLY A 792 -33.12 -21.38 84.06
N TRP A 793 -32.50 -20.57 83.20
CA TRP A 793 -32.94 -20.29 81.83
C TRP A 793 -33.01 -21.52 80.92
N ASN A 794 -32.19 -22.54 81.17
CA ASN A 794 -32.19 -23.79 80.41
C ASN A 794 -33.12 -24.87 81.02
N SER A 795 -33.76 -24.60 82.17
CA SER A 795 -34.54 -25.60 82.91
C SER A 795 -35.97 -25.78 82.37
N ALA A 796 -36.64 -26.86 82.78
CA ALA A 796 -38.07 -27.06 82.52
C ALA A 796 -38.98 -26.42 83.60
N ALA A 797 -38.43 -25.93 84.72
CA ALA A 797 -39.21 -25.46 85.85
C ALA A 797 -40.13 -24.26 85.51
N THR A 798 -41.36 -24.27 86.01
CA THR A 798 -42.33 -23.17 85.85
C THR A 798 -42.85 -22.75 87.21
N TYR A 799 -42.88 -21.43 87.44
CA TYR A 799 -43.41 -20.85 88.66
C TYR A 799 -44.84 -20.37 88.41
N ALA A 800 -45.80 -20.98 89.09
CA ALA A 800 -47.24 -20.78 88.81
C ALA A 800 -47.87 -19.68 89.68
N ASP A 801 -47.22 -19.26 90.76
CA ASP A 801 -47.72 -18.26 91.70
C ASP A 801 -46.60 -17.40 92.29
N CYS A 802 -46.99 -16.29 92.93
CA CYS A 802 -46.06 -15.37 93.57
C CYS A 802 -45.36 -15.97 94.79
N LYS A 803 -45.93 -17.02 95.40
CA LYS A 803 -45.39 -17.64 96.63
C LYS A 803 -44.05 -18.31 96.38
N GLN A 804 -43.80 -18.77 95.15
CA GLN A 804 -42.55 -19.43 94.80
C GLN A 804 -41.35 -18.47 94.71
N CYS A 805 -41.59 -17.15 94.70
CA CYS A 805 -40.56 -16.11 94.74
C CYS A 805 -40.65 -15.20 95.97
N HIS A 806 -41.86 -14.94 96.47
CA HIS A 806 -42.15 -14.06 97.61
C HIS A 806 -42.63 -14.89 98.81
N GLY A 807 -42.08 -14.63 99.99
CA GLY A 807 -42.48 -15.32 101.24
C GLY A 807 -41.66 -16.57 101.61
N ASN A 808 -40.59 -16.87 100.87
CA ASN A 808 -39.70 -18.02 101.11
C ASN A 808 -38.42 -17.65 101.88
N ASP A 809 -38.46 -16.63 102.73
CA ASP A 809 -37.30 -16.23 103.53
C ASP A 809 -37.19 -17.13 104.76
N GLU A 810 -36.28 -18.10 104.74
CA GLU A 810 -36.00 -18.97 105.90
C GLU A 810 -35.48 -18.18 107.12
N GLN A 811 -35.04 -16.92 106.95
CA GLN A 811 -34.54 -16.08 108.04
C GLN A 811 -35.62 -15.32 108.83
N PHE A 812 -36.83 -15.15 108.28
CA PHE A 812 -37.93 -14.46 108.97
C PHE A 812 -39.25 -15.20 108.73
N GLY A 813 -39.63 -16.05 109.67
CA GLY A 813 -40.95 -16.68 109.64
C GLY A 813 -42.08 -15.63 109.61
N HIS A 814 -43.06 -15.89 108.75
CA HIS A 814 -44.32 -15.14 108.50
C HIS A 814 -44.21 -14.01 107.44
N TYR A 815 -45.08 -13.88 106.43
CA TYR A 815 -46.49 -14.26 106.27
C TYR A 815 -46.81 -14.75 104.84
N SER A 816 -47.75 -15.69 104.76
CA SER A 816 -48.43 -16.19 103.57
C SER A 816 -49.37 -15.19 102.90
#